data_AF-A0A381VZ57-F1
#
_entry.id   AF-A0A381VZ57-F1
#
_cell.length_a   1.000
_cell.length_b   1.000
_cell.length_c   1.000
_cell.angle_alpha   90.00
_cell.angle_beta   90.00
_cell.angle_gamma   90.00
#
_symmetry.space_group_name_H-M   'P 1'
#
loop_
_entity.id
_entity.type
_entity.pdbx_description
1 polymer ?
#
loop_
_entity_poly.entity_id
_entity_poly.type
_entity_poly.pdbx_seq_one_letter_code
_entity_poly.pdbx_strand_id
1 'polypeptide(L)'
;FDINNAQLILDEIESGKRIIEHRSYAPVPSPFSHSLILSGLSDIVLMEDRSALLRELHAQVLGRVLEQGDGDKPRFEKELIDSHFNEKKPIVGTREGAIQAIRQIGGIHLLNDKGKSIYRMSDMATTEMQELCHEMIDGGIVESAWTGEKEPLYVTPELIPYYRTVYGSDEKLSKEAEKVYNKLKGQKDIKSKRISDELERNYLVCRMVDGFTKRKIGNSAPYEKALDYIITKHIGFVGPRAVEEIALELRLPEEVISQSLYDLEEQGTIQGGNFVLGQSTPQYLMAEDVIYLEAQSHGNVDVIPDRILREFIDYKLFKKFSSLQTLFDQHSDVASPRTAFHRLDKPDLEEWWEWRDSDAILQGRFSGGKLRYVPANKVGMYQALFRKEPEGKIQSLIVDMLKRSPPVTKSEITKELELKPELVYGALRTLEENLMVHRYNRNRNPWTTHNRYRLLTEYESPEEPEKKLVIDQLRGIGPLTFSELRRECGMPLNVTRSILNQLQEENIISRIVVVGATRLFTYCLTEEVESIKKTEEKKVTRVISWRDPLLTHIRREMYAQYGEAWTHPIVSGGMVAGYMEAWAMSGLLDVREVVLNEDLEIEKFLDALDEFATYQENFHSNIIRVKAFAGTRIEELDATIIKKFESKGYQRIREWLVKGPVINLSYQKREIYGYLLWKQRIHPERRFRNATEAFREMGGIRSEYELSLRIQGRFFHPRDYGNEMEIVQGVMIPGYSTYCTVRDAIIYRDARNMASEPEDRRLLALAIDSKGLPREELYRRSGMDPDSFKRSLTRLYKSLNLVRTTRGNYRTLPVNRIYEADEAKFRVVKKLILSFGIISAEDLGMLLKGEIPMAELRKILSELEEEGILVKGFLKEGSETLYWIISEDLEKVKGHLFQGSFVLTQADRLSHYLSEDVKQKFGLGACNVIFSSTRTTGAFKMSKRGKDVVITEFRGGNQERHVIEAWCRQWRMNLEWEL
;
A
#
# COMPACT_ATOMS: atom_id res chain seq x y z
N PHE A 1 -46.84 70.54 -33.93
CA PHE A 1 -46.64 70.87 -32.50
C PHE A 1 -47.99 70.83 -31.83
N ASP A 2 -48.11 70.06 -30.76
CA ASP A 2 -49.36 69.85 -30.04
C ASP A 2 -49.56 70.96 -29.00
N ILE A 3 -50.17 72.06 -29.46
CA ILE A 3 -50.37 73.28 -28.67
C ILE A 3 -51.36 73.03 -27.52
N ASN A 4 -52.36 72.18 -27.73
CA ASN A 4 -53.40 71.90 -26.75
C ASN A 4 -52.82 71.14 -25.54
N ASN A 5 -51.94 70.15 -25.77
CA ASN A 5 -51.24 69.47 -24.67
C ASN A 5 -50.21 70.36 -23.99
N ALA A 6 -49.54 71.25 -24.74
CA ALA A 6 -48.63 72.21 -24.12
C ALA A 6 -49.35 73.16 -23.16
N GLN A 7 -50.53 73.66 -23.55
CA GLN A 7 -51.40 74.48 -22.71
C GLN A 7 -51.83 73.72 -21.45
N LEU A 8 -52.28 72.47 -21.60
CA LEU A 8 -52.69 71.60 -20.49
C LEU A 8 -51.56 71.40 -19.48
N ILE A 9 -50.34 71.12 -19.95
CA ILE A 9 -49.19 70.91 -19.06
C ILE A 9 -48.82 72.20 -18.33
N LEU A 10 -48.86 73.35 -19.00
CA LEU A 10 -48.59 74.65 -18.38
C LEU A 10 -49.65 75.00 -17.32
N ASP A 11 -50.93 74.80 -17.62
CA ASP A 11 -52.03 75.03 -16.68
C ASP A 11 -51.95 74.07 -15.46
N GLU A 12 -51.49 72.84 -15.66
CA GLU A 12 -51.24 71.87 -14.59
C GLU A 12 -50.03 72.24 -13.71
N ILE A 13 -49.00 72.86 -14.29
CA ILE A 13 -47.84 73.40 -13.53
C ILE A 13 -48.28 74.63 -12.74
N GLU A 14 -49.04 75.54 -13.35
CA GLU A 14 -49.52 76.79 -12.73
C GLU A 14 -50.51 76.52 -11.58
N SER A 15 -51.39 75.53 -11.73
CA SER A 15 -52.32 75.11 -10.68
C SER A 15 -51.69 74.24 -9.59
N GLY A 16 -50.38 73.97 -9.65
CA GLY A 16 -49.64 73.17 -8.68
C GLY A 16 -49.99 71.67 -8.70
N LYS A 17 -50.77 71.21 -9.68
CA LYS A 17 -51.08 69.79 -9.88
C LYS A 17 -49.89 69.00 -10.42
N ARG A 18 -48.94 69.67 -11.08
CA ARG A 18 -47.73 69.07 -11.63
C ARG A 18 -46.50 69.83 -11.14
N ILE A 19 -45.59 69.13 -10.48
CA ILE A 19 -44.39 69.70 -9.88
C ILE A 19 -43.21 69.43 -10.82
N ILE A 20 -42.38 70.44 -11.06
CA ILE A 20 -41.15 70.30 -11.84
C ILE A 20 -39.98 70.15 -10.86
N GLU A 21 -39.35 68.98 -10.85
CA GLU A 21 -38.08 68.76 -10.17
C GLU A 21 -36.92 68.91 -11.15
N HIS A 22 -36.02 69.85 -10.87
CA HIS A 22 -34.77 69.99 -11.61
C HIS A 22 -33.74 69.02 -11.04
N ARG A 23 -33.38 67.98 -11.83
CA ARG A 23 -32.22 67.13 -11.50
C ARG A 23 -30.92 67.86 -11.82
N SER A 24 -29.99 67.85 -10.87
CA SER A 24 -28.62 68.34 -11.08
C SER A 24 -27.88 67.53 -12.16
N TYR A 25 -26.87 68.15 -12.77
CA TYR A 25 -25.99 67.50 -13.76
C TYR A 25 -25.47 66.16 -13.23
N ALA A 26 -25.76 65.09 -13.96
CA ALA A 26 -25.26 63.74 -13.66
C ALA A 26 -24.18 63.37 -14.69
N PRO A 27 -23.09 62.71 -14.28
CA PRO A 27 -22.03 62.27 -15.20
C PRO A 27 -22.47 61.13 -16.13
N VAL A 28 -23.60 60.46 -15.84
CA VAL A 28 -24.18 59.40 -16.67
C VAL A 28 -25.45 59.92 -17.34
N PRO A 29 -25.57 59.83 -18.68
CA PRO A 29 -26.74 60.31 -19.40
C PRO A 29 -28.00 59.50 -19.07
N SER A 30 -29.16 60.13 -19.19
CA SER A 30 -30.45 59.46 -19.00
C SER A 30 -30.66 58.40 -20.09
N PRO A 31 -31.36 57.28 -19.81
CA PRO A 31 -31.78 56.32 -20.83
C PRO A 31 -32.56 56.97 -21.99
N PHE A 32 -33.31 58.05 -21.68
CA PHE A 32 -34.04 58.84 -22.69
C PHE A 32 -33.11 59.72 -23.54
N SER A 33 -31.86 59.92 -23.13
CA SER A 33 -30.82 60.68 -23.84
C SER A 33 -29.91 59.81 -24.71
N HIS A 34 -29.93 58.47 -24.55
CA HIS A 34 -29.05 57.56 -25.31
C HIS A 34 -29.25 57.69 -26.82
N SER A 35 -30.49 57.75 -27.29
CA SER A 35 -30.81 57.95 -28.71
C SER A 35 -30.29 59.28 -29.27
N LEU A 36 -30.24 60.31 -28.41
CA LEU A 36 -29.75 61.65 -28.75
C LEU A 36 -28.21 61.69 -28.84
N ILE A 37 -27.54 60.97 -27.94
CA ILE A 37 -26.07 60.81 -27.93
C ILE A 37 -25.61 59.97 -29.13
N LEU A 38 -26.29 58.87 -29.41
CA LEU A 38 -26.01 58.01 -30.57
C LEU A 38 -26.26 58.73 -31.90
N SER A 39 -27.27 59.60 -31.94
CA SER A 39 -27.53 60.49 -33.08
C SER A 39 -26.38 61.50 -33.26
N GLY A 40 -25.82 62.04 -32.18
CA GLY A 40 -24.71 63.02 -32.23
C GLY A 40 -23.35 62.42 -32.57
N LEU A 41 -23.13 61.13 -32.27
CA LEU A 41 -21.90 60.39 -32.59
C LEU A 41 -21.96 59.66 -33.94
N SER A 42 -23.02 59.89 -34.71
CA SER A 42 -23.32 59.15 -35.93
C SER A 42 -22.26 59.27 -37.03
N ASP A 43 -21.48 60.35 -37.03
CA ASP A 43 -20.40 60.63 -37.98
C ASP A 43 -19.04 59.99 -37.58
N ILE A 44 -18.92 59.43 -36.37
CA ILE A 44 -17.62 59.02 -35.79
C ILE A 44 -17.52 57.49 -35.59
N VAL A 45 -18.65 56.79 -35.46
CA VAL A 45 -18.68 55.38 -35.01
C VAL A 45 -19.36 54.46 -36.04
N LEU A 46 -18.67 53.36 -36.39
CA LEU A 46 -19.16 52.31 -37.30
C LEU A 46 -20.42 51.63 -36.74
N MET A 47 -21.29 51.12 -37.62
CA MET A 47 -22.59 50.53 -37.23
C MET A 47 -22.47 49.36 -36.23
N GLU A 48 -21.38 48.59 -36.26
CA GLU A 48 -21.12 47.46 -35.37
C GLU A 48 -20.79 47.91 -33.94
N ASP A 49 -20.07 49.03 -33.80
CA ASP A 49 -19.69 49.63 -32.52
C ASP A 49 -20.86 50.40 -31.85
N ARG A 50 -21.90 50.77 -32.60
CA ARG A 50 -23.12 51.41 -32.05
C ARG A 50 -23.85 50.49 -31.07
N SER A 51 -23.91 49.19 -31.38
CA SER A 51 -24.58 48.20 -30.55
C SER A 51 -23.78 47.85 -29.29
N ALA A 52 -22.45 47.94 -29.36
CA ALA A 52 -21.56 47.76 -28.21
C ALA A 52 -21.64 48.97 -27.26
N LEU A 53 -21.55 50.19 -27.80
CA LEU A 53 -21.65 51.42 -27.02
C LEU A 53 -23.03 51.58 -26.35
N LEU A 54 -24.10 51.18 -27.04
CA LEU A 54 -25.45 51.19 -26.48
C LEU A 54 -25.59 50.18 -25.34
N ARG A 55 -24.99 48.99 -25.46
CA ARG A 55 -24.93 48.00 -24.37
C ARG A 55 -24.10 48.50 -23.19
N GLU A 56 -22.99 49.20 -23.43
CA GLU A 56 -22.15 49.78 -22.38
C GLU A 56 -22.88 50.88 -21.61
N LEU A 57 -23.56 51.80 -22.31
CA LEU A 57 -24.40 52.83 -21.69
C LEU A 57 -25.57 52.22 -20.91
N HIS A 58 -26.19 51.16 -21.44
CA HIS A 58 -27.22 50.41 -20.71
C HIS A 58 -26.67 49.70 -19.47
N ALA A 59 -25.49 49.07 -19.57
CA ALA A 59 -24.82 48.40 -18.46
C ALA A 59 -24.43 49.38 -17.34
N GLN A 60 -23.98 50.60 -17.68
CA GLN A 60 -23.68 51.64 -16.70
C GLN A 60 -24.93 52.14 -15.95
N VAL A 61 -26.07 52.26 -16.65
CA VAL A 61 -27.35 52.62 -16.01
C VAL A 61 -27.86 51.46 -15.13
N LEU A 62 -27.83 50.22 -15.63
CA LEU A 62 -28.21 49.02 -14.88
C LEU A 62 -27.35 48.83 -13.63
N GLY A 63 -26.03 49.06 -13.73
CA GLY A 63 -25.10 49.02 -12.61
C GLY A 63 -25.51 49.95 -11.47
N ARG A 64 -25.89 51.21 -11.77
CA ARG A 64 -26.39 52.14 -10.73
C ARG A 64 -27.76 51.79 -10.16
N VAL A 65 -28.65 51.24 -10.98
CA VAL A 65 -29.98 50.80 -10.51
C VAL A 65 -29.84 49.59 -9.58
N LEU A 66 -28.92 48.68 -9.89
CA LEU A 66 -28.61 47.51 -9.07
C LEU A 66 -27.80 47.85 -7.82
N GLU A 67 -26.98 48.92 -7.82
CA GLU A 67 -26.34 49.47 -6.61
C GLU A 67 -27.34 50.13 -5.63
N GLN A 68 -28.49 50.61 -6.13
CA GLN A 68 -29.56 51.20 -5.31
C GLN A 68 -30.65 50.20 -4.90
N GLY A 69 -30.74 49.06 -5.58
CA GLY A 69 -31.58 47.92 -5.21
C GLY A 69 -30.79 46.86 -4.45
N ASP A 70 -31.48 45.88 -3.87
CA ASP A 70 -30.91 44.74 -3.13
C ASP A 70 -30.21 43.71 -4.07
N GLY A 71 -29.50 44.19 -5.09
CA GLY A 71 -28.83 43.37 -6.11
C GLY A 71 -27.48 42.83 -5.63
N ASP A 72 -27.14 41.62 -6.06
CA ASP A 72 -25.90 40.93 -5.68
C ASP A 72 -24.67 41.73 -6.13
N LYS A 73 -23.79 42.07 -5.18
CA LYS A 73 -22.52 42.76 -5.45
C LYS A 73 -21.57 41.83 -6.22
N PRO A 74 -20.72 42.36 -7.12
CA PRO A 74 -19.70 41.55 -7.80
C PRO A 74 -18.75 40.95 -6.77
N ARG A 75 -18.37 39.68 -6.96
CA ARG A 75 -17.50 38.95 -6.01
C ARG A 75 -16.07 39.49 -5.94
N PHE A 76 -15.57 40.10 -7.02
CA PHE A 76 -14.21 40.67 -7.10
C PHE A 76 -14.25 42.08 -7.71
N GLU A 77 -13.21 42.87 -7.43
CA GLU A 77 -12.99 44.14 -8.12
C GLU A 77 -12.61 43.89 -9.58
N LYS A 78 -13.18 44.70 -10.50
CA LYS A 78 -12.94 44.55 -11.93
C LYS A 78 -11.46 44.69 -12.30
N GLU A 79 -10.75 45.62 -11.66
CA GLU A 79 -9.31 45.84 -11.87
C GLU A 79 -8.47 44.61 -11.50
N LEU A 80 -8.86 43.87 -10.46
CA LEU A 80 -8.20 42.64 -10.03
C LEU A 80 -8.35 41.52 -11.07
N ILE A 81 -9.57 41.33 -11.59
CA ILE A 81 -9.86 40.37 -12.67
C ILE A 81 -9.07 40.75 -13.93
N ASP A 82 -9.16 42.00 -14.35
CA ASP A 82 -8.49 42.49 -15.56
C ASP A 82 -6.97 42.36 -15.45
N SER A 83 -6.38 42.63 -14.27
CA SER A 83 -4.95 42.43 -14.01
C SER A 83 -4.56 40.95 -14.11
N HIS A 84 -5.30 40.04 -13.46
CA HIS A 84 -5.01 38.60 -13.48
C HIS A 84 -5.02 38.02 -14.89
N PHE A 85 -6.05 38.30 -15.68
CA PHE A 85 -6.14 37.79 -17.05
C PHE A 85 -5.21 38.51 -18.03
N ASN A 86 -4.72 39.70 -17.70
CA ASN A 86 -3.61 40.32 -18.44
C ASN A 86 -2.27 39.66 -18.10
N GLU A 87 -2.00 39.32 -16.83
CA GLU A 87 -0.81 38.57 -16.41
C GLU A 87 -0.79 37.13 -16.98
N LYS A 88 -1.97 36.49 -17.08
CA LYS A 88 -2.11 35.12 -17.62
C LYS A 88 -1.83 35.04 -19.13
N LYS A 89 -1.78 36.17 -19.84
CA LYS A 89 -1.43 36.19 -21.27
C LYS A 89 0.05 35.84 -21.45
N PRO A 90 0.35 34.79 -22.23
CA PRO A 90 1.74 34.41 -22.48
C PRO A 90 2.43 35.50 -23.32
N ILE A 91 3.64 35.89 -22.91
CA ILE A 91 4.51 36.75 -23.72
C ILE A 91 5.30 35.84 -24.67
N VAL A 92 5.08 36.00 -25.96
CA VAL A 92 5.70 35.20 -27.02
C VAL A 92 6.94 35.93 -27.52
N GLY A 93 8.13 35.39 -27.20
CA GLY A 93 9.42 35.89 -27.71
C GLY A 93 10.28 34.83 -28.41
N THR A 94 9.83 33.57 -28.44
CA THR A 94 10.55 32.44 -29.06
C THR A 94 9.58 31.46 -29.71
N ARG A 95 10.11 30.57 -30.57
CA ARG A 95 9.33 29.49 -31.19
C ARG A 95 8.69 28.56 -30.16
N GLU A 96 9.42 28.17 -29.13
CA GLU A 96 8.92 27.33 -28.05
C GLU A 96 7.82 28.05 -27.24
N GLY A 97 8.01 29.35 -26.99
CA GLY A 97 7.00 30.20 -26.35
C GLY A 97 5.71 30.29 -27.15
N ALA A 98 5.80 30.39 -28.48
CA ALA A 98 4.63 30.40 -29.37
C ALA A 98 3.86 29.06 -29.32
N ILE A 99 4.57 27.93 -29.33
CA ILE A 99 3.94 26.59 -29.21
C ILE A 99 3.23 26.44 -27.86
N GLN A 100 3.89 26.87 -26.78
CA GLN A 100 3.31 26.82 -25.44
C GLN A 100 2.07 27.72 -25.32
N ALA A 101 2.12 28.93 -25.88
CA ALA A 101 0.98 29.83 -25.94
C ALA A 101 -0.22 29.19 -26.67
N ILE A 102 0.01 28.56 -27.82
CA ILE A 102 -1.04 27.87 -28.59
C ILE A 102 -1.67 26.74 -27.76
N ARG A 103 -0.87 25.95 -27.04
CA ARG A 103 -1.36 24.87 -26.16
C ARG A 103 -2.12 25.39 -24.94
N GLN A 104 -1.72 26.54 -24.41
CA GLN A 104 -2.37 27.15 -23.25
C GLN A 104 -3.73 27.74 -23.63
N ILE A 105 -3.80 28.44 -24.77
CA ILE A 105 -4.99 29.17 -25.23
C ILE A 105 -5.97 28.25 -25.98
N GLY A 106 -5.50 27.10 -26.47
CA GLY A 106 -6.27 26.15 -27.28
C GLY A 106 -6.16 26.42 -28.78
N GLY A 107 -5.91 27.67 -29.18
CA GLY A 107 -5.57 28.07 -30.55
C GLY A 107 -5.47 29.58 -30.74
N ILE A 108 -4.71 30.01 -31.74
CA ILE A 108 -4.33 31.42 -31.98
C ILE A 108 -4.38 31.75 -33.48
N HIS A 109 -4.71 32.98 -33.84
CA HIS A 109 -4.54 33.49 -35.20
C HIS A 109 -3.08 33.88 -35.46
N LEU A 110 -2.45 33.23 -36.45
CA LEU A 110 -1.05 33.46 -36.82
C LEU A 110 -0.89 34.36 -38.06
N LEU A 111 -1.90 34.44 -38.91
CA LEU A 111 -1.82 35.17 -40.18
C LEU A 111 -2.48 36.55 -40.15
N ASN A 112 -3.25 36.87 -39.10
CA ASN A 112 -4.04 38.09 -39.02
C ASN A 112 -3.99 38.69 -37.62
N ASP A 113 -3.99 40.03 -37.56
CA ASP A 113 -4.02 40.78 -36.30
C ASP A 113 -5.43 41.07 -35.79
N LYS A 114 -6.20 40.00 -35.54
CA LYS A 114 -7.56 40.08 -34.98
C LYS A 114 -7.76 39.11 -33.82
N GLY A 115 -8.55 39.52 -32.83
CA GLY A 115 -8.95 38.68 -31.69
C GLY A 115 -7.75 38.09 -30.92
N LYS A 116 -7.71 36.76 -30.82
CA LYS A 116 -6.60 35.97 -30.26
C LYS A 116 -5.42 35.91 -31.24
N SER A 117 -4.85 37.07 -31.55
CA SER A 117 -3.72 37.22 -32.47
C SER A 117 -2.40 37.07 -31.72
N ILE A 118 -1.46 36.31 -32.30
CA ILE A 118 -0.11 36.17 -31.74
C ILE A 118 0.65 37.51 -31.72
N TYR A 119 0.34 38.42 -32.65
CA TYR A 119 0.93 39.75 -32.72
C TYR A 119 0.56 40.64 -31.53
N ARG A 120 -0.55 40.33 -30.83
CA ARG A 120 -0.98 41.05 -29.62
C ARG A 120 -0.38 40.47 -28.33
N MET A 121 0.36 39.38 -28.45
CA MET A 121 0.95 38.61 -27.36
C MET A 121 2.49 38.60 -27.45
N SER A 122 3.08 39.40 -28.34
CA SER A 122 4.51 39.42 -28.61
C SER A 122 5.04 40.85 -28.64
N ASP A 123 6.23 41.04 -28.07
CA ASP A 123 7.01 42.29 -28.17
C ASP A 123 7.98 42.27 -29.37
N MET A 124 7.96 41.22 -30.20
CA MET A 124 8.82 41.09 -31.37
C MET A 124 8.41 42.07 -32.48
N ALA A 125 9.36 42.44 -33.35
CA ALA A 125 9.03 43.19 -34.55
C ALA A 125 8.07 42.39 -35.44
N THR A 126 7.05 43.06 -36.02
CA THR A 126 5.98 42.41 -36.80
C THR A 126 6.53 41.53 -37.93
N THR A 127 7.62 41.93 -38.57
CA THR A 127 8.32 41.16 -39.62
C THR A 127 8.92 39.86 -39.09
N GLU A 128 9.60 39.89 -37.94
CA GLU A 128 10.19 38.69 -37.33
C GLU A 128 9.12 37.72 -36.84
N MET A 129 8.02 38.25 -36.28
CA MET A 129 6.87 37.46 -35.86
C MET A 129 6.18 36.79 -37.08
N GLN A 130 6.08 37.51 -38.20
CA GLN A 130 5.52 36.97 -39.43
C GLN A 130 6.39 35.83 -40.00
N GLU A 131 7.72 35.99 -40.02
CA GLU A 131 8.65 34.93 -40.41
C GLU A 131 8.50 33.70 -39.52
N LEU A 132 8.44 33.88 -38.20
CA LEU A 132 8.24 32.79 -37.25
C LEU A 132 6.90 32.05 -37.47
N CYS A 133 5.81 32.78 -37.70
CA CYS A 133 4.51 32.19 -38.00
C CYS A 133 4.54 31.37 -39.29
N HIS A 134 5.17 31.90 -40.35
CA HIS A 134 5.31 31.19 -41.61
C HIS A 134 6.11 29.89 -41.45
N GLU A 135 7.24 29.95 -40.73
CA GLU A 135 8.06 28.76 -40.44
C GLU A 135 7.29 27.69 -39.65
N MET A 136 6.47 28.10 -38.67
CA MET A 136 5.67 27.16 -37.87
C MET A 136 4.59 26.47 -38.70
N ILE A 137 3.94 27.21 -39.60
CA ILE A 137 2.89 26.71 -40.49
C ILE A 137 3.51 25.76 -41.53
N ASP A 138 4.51 26.21 -42.27
CA ASP A 138 5.13 25.43 -43.35
C ASP A 138 5.93 24.23 -42.81
N GLY A 139 6.49 24.35 -41.60
CA GLY A 139 7.15 23.26 -40.88
C GLY A 139 6.20 22.20 -40.31
N GLY A 140 4.88 22.40 -40.39
CA GLY A 140 3.87 21.48 -39.85
C GLY A 140 3.85 21.40 -38.33
N ILE A 141 4.39 22.39 -37.64
CA ILE A 141 4.38 22.50 -36.17
C ILE A 141 2.97 22.86 -35.67
N VAL A 142 2.22 23.59 -36.50
CA VAL A 142 0.83 23.99 -36.25
C VAL A 142 -0.03 23.69 -37.47
N GLU A 143 -1.33 23.51 -37.26
CA GLU A 143 -2.31 23.24 -38.30
C GLU A 143 -3.56 24.13 -38.13
N SER A 144 -4.20 24.47 -39.25
CA SER A 144 -5.41 25.29 -39.27
C SER A 144 -6.67 24.51 -38.84
N ALA A 145 -7.35 24.93 -37.78
CA ALA A 145 -8.65 24.44 -37.34
C ALA A 145 -9.79 25.36 -37.83
N TRP A 146 -10.83 24.76 -38.39
CA TRP A 146 -12.03 25.47 -38.85
C TRP A 146 -13.05 25.59 -37.72
N THR A 147 -13.33 26.81 -37.25
CA THR A 147 -14.27 27.10 -36.16
C THR A 147 -15.53 27.84 -36.62
N GLY A 148 -15.80 27.86 -37.93
CA GLY A 148 -16.91 28.61 -38.53
C GLY A 148 -16.60 30.08 -38.84
N GLU A 149 -15.43 30.59 -38.45
CA GLU A 149 -14.88 31.89 -38.84
C GLU A 149 -14.36 31.88 -40.29
N LYS A 150 -14.29 33.05 -40.96
CA LYS A 150 -13.67 33.16 -42.29
C LYS A 150 -12.15 32.90 -42.26
N GLU A 151 -11.54 33.17 -41.11
CA GLU A 151 -10.10 33.02 -40.87
C GLU A 151 -9.87 31.87 -39.90
N PRO A 152 -8.96 30.93 -40.20
CA PRO A 152 -8.76 29.77 -39.35
C PRO A 152 -8.00 30.12 -38.08
N LEU A 153 -8.26 29.33 -37.05
CA LEU A 153 -7.45 29.28 -35.84
C LEU A 153 -6.30 28.30 -36.08
N TYR A 154 -5.09 28.56 -35.60
CA TYR A 154 -3.99 27.60 -35.68
C TYR A 154 -3.77 26.94 -34.32
N VAL A 155 -3.63 25.61 -34.34
CA VAL A 155 -3.48 24.74 -33.16
C VAL A 155 -2.36 23.74 -33.38
N THR A 156 -1.84 23.11 -32.32
CA THR A 156 -0.89 22.00 -32.48
C THR A 156 -1.59 20.78 -33.09
N PRO A 157 -0.90 19.94 -33.90
CA PRO A 157 -1.50 18.79 -34.57
C PRO A 157 -2.24 17.81 -33.64
N GLU A 158 -1.76 17.67 -32.40
CA GLU A 158 -2.36 16.85 -31.35
C GLU A 158 -3.77 17.30 -30.93
N LEU A 159 -4.11 18.58 -31.13
CA LEU A 159 -5.39 19.17 -30.74
C LEU A 159 -6.43 19.17 -31.88
N ILE A 160 -6.00 18.95 -33.12
CA ILE A 160 -6.91 18.90 -34.28
C ILE A 160 -8.07 17.90 -34.11
N PRO A 161 -7.89 16.69 -33.53
CA PRO A 161 -9.01 15.78 -33.30
C PRO A 161 -10.14 16.38 -32.44
N TYR A 162 -9.81 17.23 -31.45
CA TYR A 162 -10.80 17.89 -30.59
C TYR A 162 -11.65 18.87 -31.40
N TYR A 163 -11.00 19.73 -32.17
CA TYR A 163 -11.67 20.71 -33.03
C TYR A 163 -12.49 20.04 -34.14
N ARG A 164 -11.98 18.95 -34.72
CA ARG A 164 -12.72 18.18 -35.73
C ARG A 164 -13.99 17.56 -35.16
N THR A 165 -13.95 16.97 -33.96
CA THR A 165 -15.14 16.35 -33.37
C THR A 165 -16.24 17.40 -33.13
N VAL A 166 -15.88 18.63 -32.75
CA VAL A 166 -16.85 19.69 -32.41
C VAL A 166 -17.34 20.46 -33.64
N TYR A 167 -16.44 20.82 -34.56
CA TYR A 167 -16.74 21.70 -35.70
C TYR A 167 -16.74 20.99 -37.07
N GLY A 168 -16.33 19.73 -37.13
CA GLY A 168 -16.26 18.97 -38.37
C GLY A 168 -17.65 18.66 -38.91
N SER A 169 -17.81 18.82 -40.23
CA SER A 169 -18.99 18.35 -40.95
C SER A 169 -18.74 16.97 -41.53
N ASP A 170 -19.74 16.08 -41.44
CA ASP A 170 -19.78 14.78 -42.14
C ASP A 170 -20.60 14.84 -43.45
N GLU A 171 -20.82 16.04 -44.00
CA GLU A 171 -21.53 16.21 -45.26
C GLU A 171 -20.79 15.54 -46.43
N LYS A 172 -21.54 14.90 -47.32
CA LYS A 172 -20.97 14.32 -48.55
C LYS A 172 -20.40 15.43 -49.43
N LEU A 173 -19.10 15.32 -49.73
CA LEU A 173 -18.41 16.23 -50.65
C LEU A 173 -19.10 16.31 -52.02
N SER A 174 -19.10 17.50 -52.60
CA SER A 174 -19.43 17.74 -53.99
C SER A 174 -18.47 16.98 -54.91
N LYS A 175 -18.97 16.57 -56.09
CA LYS A 175 -18.17 15.81 -57.09
C LYS A 175 -16.93 16.59 -57.54
N GLU A 176 -17.01 17.92 -57.52
CA GLU A 176 -15.93 18.83 -57.82
C GLU A 176 -14.90 18.88 -56.68
N ALA A 177 -15.33 18.96 -55.41
CA ALA A 177 -14.44 18.95 -54.25
C ALA A 177 -13.69 17.63 -54.10
N GLU A 178 -14.35 16.49 -54.33
CA GLU A 178 -13.73 15.17 -54.28
C GLU A 178 -12.64 15.00 -55.37
N LYS A 179 -12.89 15.50 -56.59
CA LYS A 179 -11.89 15.53 -57.66
C LYS A 179 -10.67 16.39 -57.31
N VAL A 180 -10.90 17.55 -56.70
CA VAL A 180 -9.82 18.47 -56.29
C VAL A 180 -9.01 17.84 -55.16
N TYR A 181 -9.67 17.28 -54.15
CA TYR A 181 -9.02 16.59 -53.03
C TYR A 181 -8.16 15.41 -53.51
N ASN A 182 -8.68 14.54 -54.38
CA ASN A 182 -7.93 13.39 -54.88
C ASN A 182 -6.69 13.78 -55.70
N LYS A 183 -6.74 14.91 -56.43
CA LYS A 183 -5.60 15.44 -57.21
C LYS A 183 -4.59 16.24 -56.38
N LEU A 184 -4.89 16.53 -55.12
CA LEU A 184 -4.03 17.31 -54.23
C LEU A 184 -2.81 16.45 -53.81
N LYS A 185 -1.63 16.88 -54.25
CA LYS A 185 -0.31 16.29 -53.94
C LYS A 185 0.63 17.44 -53.58
N GLY A 186 1.18 17.42 -52.37
CA GLY A 186 1.96 18.53 -51.82
C GLY A 186 1.10 19.77 -51.56
N GLN A 187 1.76 20.92 -51.39
CA GLN A 187 1.11 22.23 -51.21
C GLN A 187 0.63 22.77 -52.56
N LYS A 188 -0.66 23.07 -52.67
CA LYS A 188 -1.28 23.66 -53.87
C LYS A 188 -2.36 24.65 -53.52
N ASP A 189 -2.45 25.72 -54.31
CA ASP A 189 -3.54 26.68 -54.22
C ASP A 189 -4.84 26.13 -54.83
N ILE A 190 -5.97 26.39 -54.17
CA ILE A 190 -7.31 25.97 -54.60
C ILE A 190 -8.08 27.22 -55.05
N LYS A 191 -8.16 27.42 -56.37
CA LYS A 191 -8.76 28.63 -56.97
C LYS A 191 -10.23 28.90 -56.60
N SER A 192 -11.00 27.85 -56.26
CA SER A 192 -12.41 27.98 -55.92
C SER A 192 -12.61 28.04 -54.42
N LYS A 193 -12.95 29.22 -53.90
CA LYS A 193 -13.21 29.44 -52.47
C LYS A 193 -14.29 28.53 -51.90
N ARG A 194 -15.33 28.24 -52.69
CA ARG A 194 -16.41 27.32 -52.28
C ARG A 194 -15.87 25.90 -52.02
N ILE A 195 -14.91 25.44 -52.82
CA ILE A 195 -14.31 24.11 -52.69
C ILE A 195 -13.30 24.08 -51.53
N SER A 196 -12.50 25.13 -51.34
CA SER A 196 -11.59 25.20 -50.21
C SER A 196 -12.34 25.20 -48.88
N ASP A 197 -13.39 26.01 -48.75
CA ASP A 197 -14.21 26.09 -47.54
C ASP A 197 -14.89 24.73 -47.23
N GLU A 198 -15.35 24.02 -48.27
CA GLU A 198 -15.94 22.69 -48.14
C GLU A 198 -14.93 21.65 -47.62
N LEU A 199 -13.69 21.68 -48.12
CA LEU A 199 -12.62 20.77 -47.68
C LEU A 199 -12.08 21.11 -46.27
N GLU A 200 -12.03 22.39 -45.90
CA GLU A 200 -11.65 22.84 -44.55
C GLU A 200 -12.73 22.47 -43.51
N ARG A 201 -14.02 22.63 -43.83
CA ARG A 201 -15.15 22.22 -42.97
C ARG A 201 -15.18 20.73 -42.67
N ASN A 202 -14.75 19.91 -43.64
CA ASN A 202 -14.62 18.46 -43.46
C ASN A 202 -13.29 18.05 -42.81
N TYR A 203 -12.43 19.02 -42.44
CA TYR A 203 -11.10 18.78 -41.86
C TYR A 203 -10.21 17.87 -42.74
N LEU A 204 -10.35 17.95 -44.07
CA LEU A 204 -9.58 17.14 -45.02
C LEU A 204 -8.29 17.83 -45.48
N VAL A 205 -8.24 19.15 -45.39
CA VAL A 205 -7.08 19.96 -45.75
C VAL A 205 -6.67 20.88 -44.60
N CYS A 206 -5.39 21.24 -44.58
CA CYS A 206 -4.85 22.30 -43.73
C CYS A 206 -4.39 23.48 -44.61
N ARG A 207 -4.65 24.70 -44.14
CA ARG A 207 -4.28 25.97 -44.77
C ARG A 207 -2.85 26.34 -44.39
N MET A 208 -1.99 26.45 -45.40
CA MET A 208 -0.61 26.90 -45.28
C MET A 208 -0.50 28.40 -45.59
N VAL A 209 0.72 28.95 -45.55
CA VAL A 209 0.97 30.35 -45.93
C VAL A 209 0.50 30.60 -47.38
N ASP A 210 0.89 29.71 -48.29
CA ASP A 210 0.53 29.78 -49.71
C ASP A 210 -0.19 28.50 -50.18
N GLY A 211 -1.49 28.41 -49.91
CA GLY A 211 -2.37 27.34 -50.40
C GLY A 211 -2.71 26.27 -49.36
N PHE A 212 -3.01 25.04 -49.83
CA PHE A 212 -3.54 23.96 -49.01
C PHE A 212 -2.75 22.66 -49.17
N THR A 213 -2.76 21.83 -48.13
CA THR A 213 -2.22 20.45 -48.16
C THR A 213 -3.20 19.48 -47.51
N LYS A 214 -3.04 18.19 -47.81
CA LYS A 214 -3.87 17.13 -47.22
C LYS A 214 -3.54 16.95 -45.74
N ARG A 215 -4.59 16.88 -44.93
CA ARG A 215 -4.49 16.53 -43.51
C ARG A 215 -4.43 15.02 -43.32
N LYS A 216 -3.59 14.56 -42.39
CA LYS A 216 -3.64 13.17 -41.89
C LYS A 216 -4.72 13.08 -40.81
N ILE A 217 -5.65 12.15 -41.00
CA ILE A 217 -6.76 11.96 -40.08
C ILE A 217 -6.31 11.03 -38.93
N GLY A 218 -6.30 11.54 -37.70
CA GLY A 218 -6.08 10.77 -36.48
C GLY A 218 -7.38 10.27 -35.84
N ASN A 219 -7.27 9.54 -34.74
CA ASN A 219 -8.42 9.08 -33.94
C ASN A 219 -9.11 10.27 -33.24
N SER A 220 -10.45 10.31 -33.27
CA SER A 220 -11.23 11.37 -32.60
C SER A 220 -11.51 11.04 -31.13
N ALA A 221 -11.47 12.07 -30.29
CA ALA A 221 -12.01 12.00 -28.93
C ALA A 221 -13.55 12.00 -28.96
N PRO A 222 -14.23 11.48 -27.92
CA PRO A 222 -15.67 11.63 -27.74
C PRO A 222 -16.11 13.11 -27.77
N TYR A 223 -17.31 13.39 -28.28
CA TYR A 223 -17.82 14.75 -28.47
C TYR A 223 -17.83 15.59 -27.19
N GLU A 224 -18.35 15.01 -26.10
CA GLU A 224 -18.41 15.66 -24.78
C GLU A 224 -17.01 16.09 -24.30
N LYS A 225 -16.06 15.16 -24.26
CA LYS A 225 -14.66 15.45 -23.89
C LYS A 225 -14.01 16.50 -24.78
N ALA A 226 -14.36 16.51 -26.07
CA ALA A 226 -13.82 17.46 -27.01
C ALA A 226 -14.37 18.88 -26.78
N LEU A 227 -15.66 18.98 -26.51
CA LEU A 227 -16.35 20.22 -26.19
C LEU A 227 -15.89 20.80 -24.84
N ASP A 228 -15.84 19.97 -23.81
CA ASP A 228 -15.37 20.33 -22.46
C ASP A 228 -13.96 20.93 -22.52
N TYR A 229 -13.07 20.31 -23.30
CA TYR A 229 -11.71 20.80 -23.51
C TYR A 229 -11.70 22.21 -24.14
N ILE A 230 -12.47 22.42 -25.21
CA ILE A 230 -12.51 23.71 -25.93
C ILE A 230 -13.07 24.81 -25.01
N ILE A 231 -14.15 24.52 -24.28
CA ILE A 231 -14.77 25.47 -23.33
C ILE A 231 -13.80 25.81 -22.20
N THR A 232 -13.15 24.81 -21.61
CA THR A 232 -12.16 25.00 -20.53
C THR A 232 -11.00 25.89 -21.00
N LYS A 233 -10.44 25.64 -22.18
CA LYS A 233 -9.36 26.46 -22.77
C LYS A 233 -9.81 27.87 -23.09
N HIS A 234 -11.05 28.01 -23.54
CA HIS A 234 -11.64 29.32 -23.82
C HIS A 234 -11.79 30.15 -22.54
N ILE A 235 -12.52 29.65 -21.54
CA ILE A 235 -12.77 30.33 -20.26
C ILE A 235 -11.47 30.63 -19.52
N GLY A 236 -10.53 29.67 -19.48
CA GLY A 236 -9.24 29.85 -18.83
C GLY A 236 -8.36 30.95 -19.42
N PHE A 237 -8.68 31.44 -20.63
CA PHE A 237 -7.97 32.55 -21.28
C PHE A 237 -8.74 33.88 -21.23
N VAL A 238 -10.06 33.88 -21.47
CA VAL A 238 -10.84 35.14 -21.58
C VAL A 238 -11.41 35.64 -20.24
N GLY A 239 -11.43 34.78 -19.22
CA GLY A 239 -11.96 35.07 -17.90
C GLY A 239 -13.48 34.92 -17.81
N PRO A 240 -14.15 35.63 -16.87
CA PRO A 240 -15.58 35.45 -16.63
C PRO A 240 -16.39 35.70 -17.90
N ARG A 241 -17.21 34.71 -18.28
CA ARG A 241 -18.12 34.79 -19.43
C ARG A 241 -19.47 34.17 -19.12
N ALA A 242 -20.54 34.80 -19.60
CA ALA A 242 -21.88 34.24 -19.56
C ALA A 242 -22.08 33.18 -20.67
N VAL A 243 -23.10 32.34 -20.53
CA VAL A 243 -23.41 31.27 -21.51
C VAL A 243 -23.61 31.84 -22.91
N GLU A 244 -24.33 32.97 -23.01
CA GLU A 244 -24.64 33.62 -24.28
C GLU A 244 -23.38 34.13 -24.99
N GLU A 245 -22.41 34.61 -24.20
CA GLU A 245 -21.13 35.09 -24.71
C GLU A 245 -20.27 33.93 -25.23
N ILE A 246 -20.19 32.84 -24.46
CA ILE A 246 -19.44 31.63 -24.87
C ILE A 246 -20.04 31.03 -26.14
N ALA A 247 -21.37 30.91 -26.20
CA ALA A 247 -22.08 30.39 -27.37
C ALA A 247 -21.81 31.23 -28.63
N LEU A 248 -21.80 32.56 -28.49
CA LEU A 248 -21.50 33.48 -29.58
C LEU A 248 -20.03 33.42 -30.00
N GLU A 249 -19.09 33.46 -29.05
CA GLU A 249 -17.65 33.46 -29.33
C GLU A 249 -17.17 32.12 -29.92
N LEU A 250 -17.71 30.99 -29.45
CA LEU A 250 -17.40 29.67 -29.99
C LEU A 250 -18.27 29.27 -31.19
N ARG A 251 -19.32 30.04 -31.51
CA ARG A 251 -20.29 29.77 -32.59
C ARG A 251 -20.98 28.41 -32.46
N LEU A 252 -21.36 28.06 -31.23
CA LEU A 252 -22.05 26.82 -30.92
C LEU A 252 -23.45 27.14 -30.35
N PRO A 253 -24.43 26.23 -30.48
CA PRO A 253 -25.75 26.44 -29.90
C PRO A 253 -25.68 26.62 -28.38
N GLU A 254 -26.44 27.57 -27.85
CA GLU A 254 -26.46 27.90 -26.42
C GLU A 254 -26.81 26.68 -25.56
N GLU A 255 -27.78 25.87 -26.00
CA GLU A 255 -28.22 24.63 -25.35
C GLU A 255 -27.07 23.63 -25.12
N VAL A 256 -26.15 23.51 -26.09
CA VAL A 256 -25.00 22.60 -26.03
C VAL A 256 -23.94 23.14 -25.05
N ILE A 257 -23.74 24.45 -25.05
CA ILE A 257 -22.83 25.12 -24.11
C ILE A 257 -23.38 25.03 -22.69
N SER A 258 -24.68 25.27 -22.46
CA SER A 258 -25.30 25.17 -21.14
C SER A 258 -25.13 23.79 -20.52
N GLN A 259 -25.31 22.72 -21.29
CA GLN A 259 -25.15 21.36 -20.79
C GLN A 259 -23.70 21.07 -20.38
N SER A 260 -22.73 21.40 -21.24
CA SER A 260 -21.31 21.18 -20.92
C SER A 260 -20.82 22.05 -19.76
N LEU A 261 -21.31 23.29 -19.63
CA LEU A 261 -21.00 24.14 -18.47
C LEU A 261 -21.59 23.57 -17.17
N TYR A 262 -22.81 23.01 -17.21
CA TYR A 262 -23.40 22.32 -16.07
C TYR A 262 -22.54 21.11 -15.64
N ASP A 263 -22.12 20.29 -16.60
CA ASP A 263 -21.30 19.11 -16.33
C ASP A 263 -19.91 19.51 -15.79
N LEU A 264 -19.29 20.56 -16.35
CA LEU A 264 -18.01 21.10 -15.89
C LEU A 264 -18.09 21.76 -14.50
N GLU A 265 -19.22 22.37 -14.16
CA GLU A 265 -19.49 22.93 -12.84
C GLU A 265 -19.74 21.82 -11.81
N GLU A 266 -20.48 20.75 -12.16
CA GLU A 266 -20.66 19.57 -11.30
C GLU A 266 -19.32 18.85 -11.02
N GLN A 267 -18.43 18.81 -12.02
CA GLN A 267 -17.06 18.30 -11.87
C GLN A 267 -16.14 19.22 -11.06
N GLY A 268 -16.54 20.48 -10.81
CA GLY A 268 -15.75 21.49 -10.10
C GLY A 268 -14.59 22.08 -10.93
N THR A 269 -14.60 21.92 -12.25
CA THR A 269 -13.57 22.48 -13.15
C THR A 269 -13.75 23.99 -13.31
N ILE A 270 -15.01 24.43 -13.39
CA ILE A 270 -15.41 25.83 -13.46
C ILE A 270 -16.37 26.17 -12.33
N GLN A 271 -16.58 27.46 -12.08
CA GLN A 271 -17.53 27.94 -11.08
C GLN A 271 -18.42 29.04 -11.70
N GLY A 272 -19.74 28.89 -11.57
CA GLY A 272 -20.73 29.90 -11.88
C GLY A 272 -20.88 30.92 -10.75
N GLY A 273 -21.09 32.20 -11.09
CA GLY A 273 -21.34 33.25 -10.12
C GLY A 273 -21.42 34.65 -10.72
N ASN A 274 -21.64 35.64 -9.85
CA ASN A 274 -21.62 37.05 -10.24
C ASN A 274 -20.21 37.64 -10.03
N PHE A 275 -19.36 37.56 -11.05
CA PHE A 275 -17.97 38.01 -10.98
C PHE A 275 -17.78 39.46 -11.45
N VAL A 276 -18.54 39.93 -12.44
CA VAL A 276 -18.48 41.29 -13.00
C VAL A 276 -19.87 41.94 -12.97
N LEU A 277 -19.94 43.24 -12.61
CA LEU A 277 -21.17 44.03 -12.55
C LEU A 277 -21.94 44.06 -13.89
N GLY A 278 -23.26 43.83 -13.83
CA GLY A 278 -24.20 44.28 -14.86
C GLY A 278 -24.86 43.20 -15.73
N GLN A 279 -24.79 41.91 -15.37
CA GLN A 279 -25.50 40.84 -16.08
C GLN A 279 -26.48 40.09 -15.17
N SER A 280 -27.66 39.75 -15.72
CA SER A 280 -28.71 38.99 -15.02
C SER A 280 -28.48 37.48 -15.03
N THR A 281 -27.48 37.00 -15.76
CA THR A 281 -27.11 35.59 -15.90
C THR A 281 -25.75 35.31 -15.23
N PRO A 282 -25.57 34.12 -14.63
CA PRO A 282 -24.31 33.76 -13.99
C PRO A 282 -23.18 33.69 -15.01
N GLN A 283 -22.02 34.23 -14.64
CA GLN A 283 -20.79 34.11 -15.40
C GLN A 283 -20.00 32.90 -14.90
N TYR A 284 -19.23 32.28 -15.79
CA TYR A 284 -18.39 31.13 -15.48
C TYR A 284 -16.93 31.52 -15.56
N LEU A 285 -16.16 31.02 -14.60
CA LEU A 285 -14.73 31.27 -14.45
C LEU A 285 -14.07 29.95 -14.04
N MET A 286 -12.80 29.72 -14.43
CA MET A 286 -12.07 28.54 -13.97
C MET A 286 -12.00 28.52 -12.44
N ALA A 287 -12.25 27.36 -11.83
CA ALA A 287 -12.23 27.25 -10.37
C ALA A 287 -10.87 27.69 -9.79
N GLU A 288 -9.76 27.37 -10.46
CA GLU A 288 -8.41 27.81 -10.10
C GLU A 288 -8.24 29.34 -10.08
N ASP A 289 -8.82 30.03 -11.06
CA ASP A 289 -8.70 31.49 -11.20
C ASP A 289 -9.58 32.20 -10.17
N VAL A 290 -10.78 31.68 -9.87
CA VAL A 290 -11.61 32.20 -8.75
C VAL A 290 -10.83 32.13 -7.44
N ILE A 291 -10.13 31.01 -7.21
CA ILE A 291 -9.32 30.80 -6.00
C ILE A 291 -8.12 31.76 -5.96
N TYR A 292 -7.44 31.97 -7.08
CA TYR A 292 -6.33 32.93 -7.17
C TYR A 292 -6.79 34.36 -6.88
N LEU A 293 -7.89 34.78 -7.50
CA LEU A 293 -8.50 36.09 -7.29
C LEU A 293 -8.93 36.27 -5.83
N GLU A 294 -9.49 35.24 -5.19
CA GLU A 294 -9.77 35.25 -3.75
C GLU A 294 -8.50 35.37 -2.91
N ALA A 295 -7.44 34.63 -3.23
CA ALA A 295 -6.19 34.65 -2.48
C ALA A 295 -5.51 36.03 -2.58
N GLN A 296 -5.50 36.65 -3.76
CA GLN A 296 -4.98 38.01 -3.94
C GLN A 296 -5.85 39.04 -3.21
N SER A 297 -7.18 38.91 -3.21
CA SER A 297 -8.07 39.81 -2.47
C SER A 297 -7.88 39.73 -0.95
N HIS A 298 -7.36 38.62 -0.43
CA HIS A 298 -7.13 38.41 1.01
C HIS A 298 -5.66 38.60 1.44
N GLY A 299 -4.74 38.85 0.50
CA GLY A 299 -3.32 39.17 0.72
C GLY A 299 -2.35 37.97 0.79
N ASN A 300 -1.22 38.08 0.07
CA ASN A 300 0.07 37.34 0.20
C ASN A 300 0.03 35.85 0.64
N VAL A 301 -0.87 35.04 0.10
CA VAL A 301 -0.83 33.58 0.32
C VAL A 301 -0.31 32.86 -0.92
N ASP A 302 0.72 32.02 -0.75
CA ASP A 302 1.28 31.23 -1.84
C ASP A 302 0.31 30.17 -2.36
N VAL A 303 0.11 30.17 -3.67
CA VAL A 303 -0.79 29.24 -4.38
C VAL A 303 0.04 28.14 -5.04
N ILE A 304 -0.24 26.89 -4.71
CA ILE A 304 0.51 25.70 -5.16
C ILE A 304 -0.44 24.71 -5.83
N PRO A 305 -0.15 24.22 -7.05
CA PRO A 305 -0.93 23.14 -7.67
C PRO A 305 -0.82 21.83 -6.88
N ASP A 306 -1.92 21.07 -6.76
CA ASP A 306 -1.95 19.79 -6.02
C ASP A 306 -0.90 18.81 -6.56
N ARG A 307 -0.74 18.69 -7.89
CA ARG A 307 0.29 17.85 -8.52
C ARG A 307 1.71 18.11 -7.99
N ILE A 308 2.07 19.38 -7.80
CA ILE A 308 3.40 19.80 -7.33
C ILE A 308 3.55 19.49 -5.85
N LEU A 309 2.50 19.75 -5.06
CA LEU A 309 2.48 19.39 -3.65
C LEU A 309 2.64 17.87 -3.44
N ARG A 310 1.94 17.06 -4.23
CA ARG A 310 2.01 15.59 -4.17
C ARG A 310 3.40 15.07 -4.47
N GLU A 311 4.05 15.62 -5.49
CA GLU A 311 5.42 15.27 -5.83
C GLU A 311 6.41 15.65 -4.71
N PHE A 312 6.22 16.83 -4.10
CA PHE A 312 7.03 17.25 -2.95
C PHE A 312 6.84 16.32 -1.75
N ILE A 313 5.59 15.92 -1.47
CA ILE A 313 5.26 14.97 -0.40
C ILE A 313 5.92 13.61 -0.66
N ASP A 314 5.87 13.08 -1.89
CA ASP A 314 6.57 11.83 -2.23
C ASP A 314 8.08 11.95 -1.98
N TYR A 315 8.70 13.01 -2.51
CA TYR A 315 10.12 13.28 -2.32
C TYR A 315 10.50 13.38 -0.84
N LYS A 316 9.75 14.16 -0.06
CA LYS A 316 10.01 14.39 1.37
C LYS A 316 9.85 13.12 2.18
N LEU A 317 8.77 12.35 1.94
CA LEU A 317 8.48 11.14 2.70
C LEU A 317 9.40 9.98 2.34
N PHE A 318 9.93 9.91 1.12
CA PHE A 318 10.83 8.83 0.69
C PHE A 318 12.29 9.26 0.58
N LYS A 319 12.64 10.39 1.21
CA LYS A 319 14.03 10.79 1.44
C LYS A 319 14.77 9.64 2.15
N LYS A 320 15.97 9.33 1.66
CA LYS A 320 16.82 8.30 2.25
C LYS A 320 17.68 8.91 3.37
N PHE A 321 17.88 8.13 4.43
CA PHE A 321 18.58 8.50 5.65
C PHE A 321 19.75 7.56 5.91
N SER A 322 20.87 8.10 6.43
CA SER A 322 22.09 7.34 6.66
C SER A 322 22.03 6.43 7.90
N SER A 323 21.15 6.76 8.86
CA SER A 323 20.99 6.01 10.11
C SER A 323 19.58 6.17 10.71
N LEU A 324 19.20 5.29 11.63
CA LEU A 324 17.94 5.44 12.37
C LEU A 324 17.86 6.77 13.14
N GLN A 325 18.97 7.26 13.69
CA GLN A 325 19.01 8.55 14.37
C GLN A 325 18.56 9.68 13.42
N THR A 326 19.17 9.79 12.24
CA THR A 326 18.82 10.83 11.27
C THR A 326 17.39 10.70 10.74
N LEU A 327 16.88 9.47 10.62
CA LEU A 327 15.48 9.22 10.30
C LEU A 327 14.57 9.73 11.40
N PHE A 328 14.89 9.44 12.67
CA PHE A 328 14.09 9.88 13.80
C PHE A 328 14.23 11.37 14.09
N ASP A 329 15.30 12.03 13.66
CA ASP A 329 15.42 13.49 13.73
C ASP A 329 14.37 14.17 12.83
N GLN A 330 14.09 13.60 11.65
CA GLN A 330 13.02 14.06 10.76
C GLN A 330 11.63 13.57 11.23
N HIS A 331 11.50 12.29 11.57
CA HIS A 331 10.25 11.65 11.94
C HIS A 331 10.23 11.33 13.44
N SER A 332 9.41 12.03 14.23
CA SER A 332 9.36 11.75 15.69
C SER A 332 8.85 10.35 16.04
N ASP A 333 8.12 9.70 15.14
CA ASP A 333 7.67 8.33 15.28
C ASP A 333 7.51 7.66 13.92
N VAL A 334 7.52 6.31 13.90
CA VAL A 334 7.19 5.52 12.71
C VAL A 334 6.14 4.45 13.00
N ALA A 335 5.33 4.13 12.00
CA ALA A 335 4.23 3.18 12.14
C ALA A 335 4.69 1.71 12.17
N SER A 336 5.80 1.41 11.49
CA SER A 336 6.28 0.04 11.31
C SER A 336 7.79 0.01 11.01
N PRO A 337 8.48 -1.11 11.31
CA PRO A 337 9.88 -1.29 10.91
C PRO A 337 10.08 -1.17 9.39
N ARG A 338 9.08 -1.59 8.61
CA ARG A 338 9.08 -1.48 7.14
C ARG A 338 9.16 -0.03 6.66
N THR A 339 8.47 0.88 7.35
CA THR A 339 8.50 2.31 7.05
C THR A 339 9.92 2.85 7.17
N ALA A 340 10.64 2.46 8.23
CA ALA A 340 12.04 2.82 8.42
C ALA A 340 12.94 2.18 7.36
N PHE A 341 12.78 0.87 7.12
CA PHE A 341 13.60 0.11 6.16
C PHE A 341 13.68 0.74 4.77
N HIS A 342 12.53 1.10 4.16
CA HIS A 342 12.52 1.71 2.82
C HIS A 342 13.02 3.16 2.79
N ARG A 343 13.32 3.76 3.94
CA ARG A 343 13.82 5.14 4.06
C ARG A 343 15.29 5.20 4.48
N LEU A 344 15.98 4.06 4.62
CA LEU A 344 17.42 4.03 4.88
C LEU A 344 18.21 3.95 3.57
N ASP A 345 19.38 4.59 3.53
CA ASP A 345 20.33 4.50 2.40
C ASP A 345 20.78 3.07 2.14
N LYS A 346 21.02 2.33 3.24
CA LYS A 346 21.30 0.90 3.26
C LYS A 346 20.16 0.22 4.02
N PRO A 347 19.17 -0.35 3.32
CA PRO A 347 18.04 -0.99 3.96
C PRO A 347 18.48 -2.21 4.77
N ASP A 348 18.54 -2.04 6.10
CA ASP A 348 18.88 -3.09 7.06
C ASP A 348 18.10 -2.86 8.37
N LEU A 349 17.75 -3.96 9.05
CA LEU A 349 17.05 -3.95 10.33
C LEU A 349 17.95 -4.32 11.52
N GLU A 350 19.25 -4.60 11.34
CA GLU A 350 20.14 -4.89 12.46
C GLU A 350 20.15 -3.77 13.51
N GLU A 351 20.43 -2.52 13.09
CA GLU A 351 20.38 -1.34 13.97
C GLU A 351 19.00 -1.19 14.65
N TRP A 352 17.92 -1.49 13.91
CA TRP A 352 16.56 -1.45 14.44
C TRP A 352 16.37 -2.46 15.57
N TRP A 353 16.85 -3.68 15.40
CA TRP A 353 16.76 -4.72 16.43
C TRP A 353 17.64 -4.41 17.63
N GLU A 354 18.81 -3.82 17.45
CA GLU A 354 19.67 -3.34 18.55
C GLU A 354 18.97 -2.27 19.39
N TRP A 355 18.32 -1.29 18.74
CA TRP A 355 17.55 -0.27 19.44
C TRP A 355 16.34 -0.86 20.17
N ARG A 356 15.72 -1.92 19.63
CA ARG A 356 14.62 -2.65 20.29
C ARG A 356 15.10 -3.48 21.48
N ASP A 357 16.27 -4.09 21.37
CA ASP A 357 16.85 -4.96 22.40
C ASP A 357 17.45 -4.13 23.55
N SER A 358 17.86 -2.89 23.29
CA SER A 358 18.38 -1.94 24.29
C SER A 358 17.33 -1.02 24.92
N ASP A 359 16.05 -1.14 24.53
CA ASP A 359 14.95 -0.23 24.91
C ASP A 359 15.15 1.23 24.44
N ALA A 360 16.06 1.49 23.50
CA ALA A 360 16.25 2.80 22.86
C ALA A 360 15.07 3.20 21.96
N ILE A 361 14.28 2.23 21.48
CA ILE A 361 13.02 2.48 20.76
C ILE A 361 11.86 1.66 21.32
N LEU A 362 10.81 2.37 21.73
CA LEU A 362 9.64 1.82 22.42
C LEU A 362 8.46 1.69 21.47
N GLN A 363 7.64 0.67 21.66
CA GLN A 363 6.40 0.48 20.88
C GLN A 363 5.21 0.69 21.80
N GLY A 364 4.34 1.64 21.46
CA GLY A 364 3.21 2.02 22.32
C GLY A 364 2.20 2.87 21.57
N ARG A 365 1.11 3.23 22.26
CA ARG A 365 0.03 4.05 21.69
C ARG A 365 0.28 5.55 21.90
N PHE A 366 1.41 6.06 21.41
CA PHE A 366 1.93 7.41 21.70
C PHE A 366 1.17 8.56 21.01
N SER A 367 1.22 8.63 19.67
CA SER A 367 0.66 9.72 18.86
C SER A 367 -0.88 9.68 18.84
N GLY A 368 -1.53 10.26 19.85
CA GLY A 368 -2.99 10.32 19.95
C GLY A 368 -3.65 8.93 20.01
N GLY A 369 -3.01 7.97 20.71
CA GLY A 369 -3.49 6.60 20.83
C GLY A 369 -3.12 5.68 19.65
N LYS A 370 -2.39 6.16 18.64
CA LYS A 370 -1.92 5.32 17.52
C LYS A 370 -0.73 4.47 17.94
N LEU A 371 -0.72 3.21 17.51
CA LEU A 371 0.40 2.30 17.76
C LEU A 371 1.61 2.71 16.89
N ARG A 372 2.67 3.19 17.54
CA ARG A 372 3.89 3.71 16.89
C ARG A 372 5.14 3.17 17.56
N TYR A 373 6.26 3.30 16.87
CA TYR A 373 7.60 3.15 17.41
C TYR A 373 8.21 4.52 17.62
N VAL A 374 8.68 4.79 18.84
CA VAL A 374 9.17 6.10 19.28
C VAL A 374 10.51 5.93 19.99
N PRO A 375 11.54 6.72 19.64
CA PRO A 375 12.80 6.76 20.38
C PRO A 375 12.59 7.17 21.84
N ALA A 376 13.33 6.55 22.76
CA ALA A 376 13.20 6.78 24.20
C ALA A 376 13.28 8.28 24.58
N ASN A 377 14.20 9.03 23.96
CA ASN A 377 14.38 10.47 24.18
C ASN A 377 13.21 11.35 23.68
N LYS A 378 12.25 10.80 22.91
CA LYS A 378 11.05 11.50 22.45
C LYS A 378 9.79 11.10 23.20
N VAL A 379 9.85 10.06 24.03
CA VAL A 379 8.66 9.54 24.75
C VAL A 379 8.11 10.54 25.76
N GLY A 380 8.96 11.30 26.44
CA GLY A 380 8.52 12.26 27.46
C GLY A 380 7.58 13.35 26.92
N MET A 381 7.78 13.78 25.66
CA MET A 381 6.87 14.69 24.96
C MET A 381 5.44 14.11 24.88
N TYR A 382 5.29 12.84 24.51
CA TYR A 382 3.97 12.21 24.45
C TYR A 382 3.39 11.95 25.85
N GLN A 383 4.23 11.66 26.85
CA GLN A 383 3.78 11.51 28.23
C GLN A 383 3.21 12.82 28.77
N ALA A 384 3.88 13.95 28.55
CA ALA A 384 3.38 15.26 28.99
C ALA A 384 2.01 15.60 28.39
N LEU A 385 1.76 15.20 27.14
CA LEU A 385 0.53 15.54 26.41
C LEU A 385 -0.64 14.59 26.67
N PHE A 386 -0.37 13.28 26.82
CA PHE A 386 -1.42 12.25 26.76
C PHE A 386 -1.47 11.30 27.95
N ARG A 387 -0.47 11.31 28.85
CA ARG A 387 -0.46 10.40 30.00
C ARG A 387 -1.59 10.75 30.97
N LYS A 388 -2.30 9.72 31.43
CA LYS A 388 -3.40 9.84 32.40
C LYS A 388 -3.34 8.73 33.43
N GLU A 389 -3.64 9.04 34.68
CA GLU A 389 -3.69 8.06 35.76
C GLU A 389 -4.66 6.89 35.44
N PRO A 390 -4.36 5.67 35.92
CA PRO A 390 -5.20 4.51 35.67
C PRO A 390 -6.54 4.65 36.41
N GLU A 391 -7.61 4.88 35.65
CA GLU A 391 -8.98 4.95 36.18
C GLU A 391 -9.62 3.56 36.17
N GLY A 392 -9.91 3.01 37.35
CA GLY A 392 -10.70 1.78 37.52
C GLY A 392 -9.96 0.63 38.21
N LYS A 393 -10.73 -0.24 38.88
CA LYS A 393 -10.19 -1.32 39.73
C LYS A 393 -9.33 -2.31 38.95
N ILE A 394 -9.74 -2.68 37.72
CA ILE A 394 -9.02 -3.67 36.90
C ILE A 394 -7.71 -3.07 36.38
N GLN A 395 -7.73 -1.80 35.98
CA GLN A 395 -6.56 -1.06 35.53
C GLN A 395 -5.50 -1.00 36.64
N SER A 396 -5.91 -0.64 37.86
CA SER A 396 -5.01 -0.61 39.03
C SER A 396 -4.42 -1.99 39.33
N LEU A 397 -5.24 -3.05 39.30
CA LEU A 397 -4.77 -4.43 39.51
C LEU A 397 -3.71 -4.85 38.48
N ILE A 398 -3.94 -4.53 37.20
CA ILE A 398 -2.97 -4.82 36.13
C ILE A 398 -1.65 -4.06 36.38
N VAL A 399 -1.74 -2.77 36.71
CA VAL A 399 -0.54 -1.95 37.00
C VAL A 399 0.23 -2.51 38.18
N ASP A 400 -0.43 -2.87 39.29
CA ASP A 400 0.22 -3.42 40.48
C ASP A 400 0.86 -4.79 40.23
N MET A 401 0.21 -5.64 39.44
CA MET A 401 0.78 -6.91 38.98
C MET A 401 2.03 -6.68 38.12
N LEU A 402 1.99 -5.71 37.18
CA LEU A 402 3.12 -5.40 36.30
C LEU A 402 4.32 -4.77 37.04
N LYS A 403 4.12 -4.12 38.20
CA LYS A 403 5.23 -3.60 39.03
C LYS A 403 6.17 -4.71 39.54
N ARG A 404 5.67 -5.93 39.68
CA ARG A 404 6.39 -7.07 40.28
C ARG A 404 6.69 -8.19 39.30
N SER A 405 6.25 -8.03 38.05
CA SER A 405 6.30 -9.08 37.04
C SER A 405 7.26 -8.72 35.90
N PRO A 406 7.93 -9.72 35.29
CA PRO A 406 8.56 -9.52 33.99
C PRO A 406 7.49 -9.18 32.93
N PRO A 407 7.88 -8.81 31.70
CA PRO A 407 6.93 -8.55 30.63
C PRO A 407 6.02 -9.74 30.34
N VAL A 408 4.71 -9.56 30.49
CA VAL A 408 3.70 -10.64 30.37
C VAL A 408 2.75 -10.43 29.21
N THR A 409 2.22 -11.52 28.68
CA THR A 409 1.20 -11.56 27.64
C THR A 409 -0.20 -11.33 28.22
N LYS A 410 -1.16 -10.99 27.35
CA LYS A 410 -2.57 -10.84 27.77
C LYS A 410 -3.11 -12.10 28.47
N SER A 411 -2.78 -13.28 27.96
CA SER A 411 -3.23 -14.56 28.52
C SER A 411 -2.62 -14.84 29.89
N GLU A 412 -1.37 -14.45 30.11
CA GLU A 412 -0.72 -14.54 31.43
C GLU A 412 -1.41 -13.60 32.43
N ILE A 413 -1.70 -12.36 32.04
CA ILE A 413 -2.45 -11.39 32.88
C ILE A 413 -3.84 -11.94 33.24
N THR A 414 -4.59 -12.46 32.25
CA THR A 414 -5.92 -13.06 32.47
C THR A 414 -5.85 -14.22 33.46
N LYS A 415 -4.83 -15.08 33.34
CA LYS A 415 -4.66 -16.24 34.20
C LYS A 415 -4.26 -15.86 35.62
N GLU A 416 -3.37 -14.89 35.77
CA GLU A 416 -2.86 -14.45 37.07
C GLU A 416 -3.90 -13.66 37.87
N LEU A 417 -4.70 -12.82 37.20
CA LEU A 417 -5.77 -12.06 37.84
C LEU A 417 -7.09 -12.85 37.99
N GLU A 418 -7.18 -14.05 37.41
CA GLU A 418 -8.40 -14.88 37.38
C GLU A 418 -9.63 -14.14 36.82
N LEU A 419 -9.42 -13.24 35.86
CA LEU A 419 -10.47 -12.42 35.24
C LEU A 419 -10.86 -12.95 33.86
N LYS A 420 -12.03 -12.52 33.37
CA LYS A 420 -12.45 -12.81 31.99
C LYS A 420 -11.55 -12.07 30.98
N PRO A 421 -11.19 -12.68 29.84
CA PRO A 421 -10.32 -12.07 28.83
C PRO A 421 -10.82 -10.70 28.35
N GLU A 422 -12.13 -10.53 28.15
CA GLU A 422 -12.70 -9.31 27.59
C GLU A 422 -12.45 -8.09 28.49
N LEU A 423 -12.55 -8.28 29.81
CA LEU A 423 -12.32 -7.23 30.80
C LEU A 423 -10.85 -6.81 30.84
N VAL A 424 -9.94 -7.79 30.84
CA VAL A 424 -8.49 -7.54 30.81
C VAL A 424 -8.09 -6.86 29.50
N TYR A 425 -8.66 -7.27 28.36
CA TYR A 425 -8.31 -6.73 27.05
C TYR A 425 -8.75 -5.27 26.91
N GLY A 426 -9.95 -4.94 27.40
CA GLY A 426 -10.44 -3.56 27.48
C GLY A 426 -9.57 -2.69 28.39
N ALA A 427 -9.36 -3.13 29.64
CA ALA A 427 -8.57 -2.38 30.62
C ALA A 427 -7.11 -2.16 30.16
N LEU A 428 -6.49 -3.18 29.58
CA LEU A 428 -5.12 -3.08 29.06
C LEU A 428 -5.02 -2.13 27.86
N ARG A 429 -6.05 -2.09 26.99
CA ARG A 429 -6.11 -1.12 25.89
C ARG A 429 -6.18 0.31 26.43
N THR A 430 -7.01 0.56 27.45
CA THR A 430 -7.07 1.86 28.12
C THR A 430 -5.73 2.23 28.75
N LEU A 431 -5.04 1.29 29.41
CA LEU A 431 -3.70 1.53 29.96
C LEU A 431 -2.66 1.85 28.87
N GLU A 432 -2.74 1.22 27.70
CA GLU A 432 -1.88 1.58 26.55
C GLU A 432 -2.18 3.00 26.07
N GLU A 433 -3.47 3.36 25.91
CA GLU A 433 -3.92 4.69 25.47
C GLU A 433 -3.57 5.79 26.48
N ASN A 434 -3.56 5.47 27.78
CA ASN A 434 -3.15 6.37 28.86
C ASN A 434 -1.63 6.44 29.09
N LEU A 435 -0.83 5.76 28.24
CA LEU A 435 0.63 5.70 28.35
C LEU A 435 1.14 5.16 29.69
N MET A 436 0.41 4.22 30.29
CA MET A 436 0.83 3.51 31.51
C MET A 436 1.61 2.23 31.20
N VAL A 437 1.34 1.63 30.04
CA VAL A 437 2.01 0.42 29.57
C VAL A 437 2.43 0.58 28.11
N HIS A 438 3.49 -0.13 27.74
CA HIS A 438 3.95 -0.25 26.36
C HIS A 438 4.12 -1.72 25.95
N ARG A 439 4.29 -1.98 24.66
CA ARG A 439 4.54 -3.31 24.11
C ARG A 439 6.03 -3.64 24.09
N TYR A 440 6.36 -4.70 24.83
CA TYR A 440 7.71 -5.24 24.96
C TYR A 440 7.88 -6.51 24.12
N ASN A 441 7.88 -6.35 22.78
CA ASN A 441 8.13 -7.46 21.88
C ASN A 441 9.55 -7.38 21.32
N ARG A 442 10.37 -8.38 21.69
CA ARG A 442 11.74 -8.58 21.16
C ARG A 442 11.84 -9.71 20.15
N ASN A 443 10.70 -10.30 19.76
CA ASN A 443 10.72 -11.29 18.71
C ASN A 443 10.97 -10.58 17.38
N ARG A 444 12.02 -11.00 16.67
CA ARG A 444 12.39 -10.49 15.34
C ARG A 444 11.44 -10.99 14.24
N ASN A 445 10.53 -11.90 14.57
CA ASN A 445 9.50 -12.38 13.66
C ASN A 445 8.29 -11.42 13.61
N PRO A 446 7.94 -10.86 12.44
CA PRO A 446 6.76 -9.99 12.30
C PRO A 446 5.42 -10.72 12.54
N TRP A 447 5.42 -12.06 12.56
CA TRP A 447 4.24 -12.92 12.69
C TRP A 447 3.90 -13.33 14.13
N THR A 448 4.54 -12.75 15.15
CA THR A 448 4.16 -13.08 16.54
C THR A 448 2.80 -12.51 16.91
N THR A 449 1.88 -13.39 17.29
CA THR A 449 0.50 -13.03 17.67
C THR A 449 0.36 -12.55 19.13
N HIS A 450 1.37 -12.77 19.98
CA HIS A 450 1.28 -12.49 21.41
C HIS A 450 2.15 -11.30 21.81
N ASN A 451 1.53 -10.15 22.01
CA ASN A 451 2.20 -8.99 22.58
C ASN A 451 2.50 -9.23 24.07
N ARG A 452 3.72 -8.90 24.49
CA ARG A 452 4.08 -8.75 25.91
C ARG A 452 3.99 -7.28 26.33
N TYR A 453 3.64 -7.05 27.58
CA TYR A 453 3.37 -5.74 28.15
C TYR A 453 4.25 -5.48 29.36
N ARG A 454 4.71 -4.24 29.51
CA ARG A 454 5.50 -3.73 30.64
C ARG A 454 5.04 -2.31 30.94
N LEU A 455 5.18 -1.88 32.20
CA LEU A 455 4.96 -0.48 32.60
C LEU A 455 5.90 0.45 31.82
N LEU A 456 5.36 1.59 31.40
CA LEU A 456 6.13 2.64 30.77
C LEU A 456 6.74 3.52 31.88
N THR A 457 8.07 3.65 31.88
CA THR A 457 8.80 4.52 32.81
C THR A 457 8.65 6.00 32.45
N GLU A 458 9.07 6.89 33.33
CA GLU A 458 9.09 8.33 33.07
C GLU A 458 10.28 8.75 32.22
N TYR A 459 10.02 9.67 31.30
CA TYR A 459 10.99 10.27 30.39
C TYR A 459 10.88 11.80 30.44
N GLU A 460 12.00 12.48 30.19
CA GLU A 460 12.05 13.95 30.17
C GLU A 460 11.24 14.52 29.00
N SER A 461 10.44 15.55 29.29
CA SER A 461 9.66 16.28 28.29
C SER A 461 10.36 17.58 27.90
N PRO A 462 10.27 18.02 26.63
CA PRO A 462 10.60 19.40 26.26
C PRO A 462 9.68 20.42 26.96
N GLU A 463 10.10 21.68 27.01
CA GLU A 463 9.38 22.79 27.68
C GLU A 463 8.01 23.09 27.04
N GLU A 464 7.94 23.17 25.71
CA GLU A 464 6.70 23.40 24.95
C GLU A 464 6.34 22.17 24.08
N PRO A 465 5.85 21.07 24.69
CA PRO A 465 5.64 19.80 23.99
C PRO A 465 4.59 19.88 22.89
N GLU A 466 3.57 20.73 23.05
CA GLU A 466 2.52 20.90 22.05
C GLU A 466 3.05 21.58 20.78
N LYS A 467 3.83 22.66 20.92
CA LYS A 467 4.48 23.35 19.79
C LYS A 467 5.44 22.40 19.08
N LYS A 468 6.27 21.70 19.87
CA LYS A 468 7.26 20.75 19.35
C LYS A 468 6.60 19.62 18.54
N LEU A 469 5.49 19.07 19.04
CA LEU A 469 4.75 18.03 18.32
C LEU A 469 4.20 18.53 16.98
N VAL A 470 3.62 19.74 16.92
CA VAL A 470 3.11 20.31 15.67
C VAL A 470 4.22 20.49 14.64
N ILE A 471 5.35 21.06 15.05
CA ILE A 471 6.53 21.24 14.20
C ILE A 471 7.05 19.89 13.70
N ASP A 472 7.18 18.91 14.59
CA ASP A 472 7.69 17.58 14.25
C ASP A 472 6.75 16.83 13.30
N GLN A 473 5.42 16.98 13.43
CA GLN A 473 4.47 16.41 12.47
C GLN A 473 4.58 17.08 11.10
N LEU A 474 4.68 18.41 11.04
CA LEU A 474 4.87 19.09 9.76
C LEU A 474 6.22 18.76 9.11
N ARG A 475 7.29 18.68 9.89
CA ARG A 475 8.61 18.24 9.43
C ARG A 475 8.57 16.80 8.93
N GLY A 476 7.96 15.89 9.67
CA GLY A 476 7.94 14.47 9.32
C GLY A 476 7.02 14.13 8.15
N ILE A 477 5.79 14.63 8.16
CA ILE A 477 4.72 14.17 7.25
C ILE A 477 3.98 15.27 6.50
N GLY A 478 4.25 16.54 6.83
CA GLY A 478 3.63 17.68 6.15
C GLY A 478 4.18 17.94 4.75
N PRO A 479 3.55 18.83 3.98
CA PRO A 479 2.51 19.78 4.41
C PRO A 479 1.16 19.13 4.72
N LEU A 480 0.43 19.60 5.75
CA LEU A 480 -0.85 19.01 6.18
C LEU A 480 -2.00 20.02 6.23
N THR A 481 -3.22 19.59 5.92
CA THR A 481 -4.42 20.37 6.22
C THR A 481 -4.63 20.47 7.73
N PHE A 482 -5.42 21.46 8.19
CA PHE A 482 -5.77 21.58 9.63
C PHE A 482 -6.36 20.28 10.20
N SER A 483 -7.21 19.61 9.41
CA SER A 483 -7.88 18.38 9.83
C SER A 483 -6.91 17.21 9.97
N GLU A 484 -5.96 17.08 9.04
CA GLU A 484 -4.91 16.05 9.11
C GLU A 484 -3.96 16.33 10.25
N LEU A 485 -3.48 17.57 10.39
CA LEU A 485 -2.57 17.95 11.47
C LEU A 485 -3.18 17.69 12.84
N ARG A 486 -4.45 18.07 13.05
CA ARG A 486 -5.17 17.76 14.29
C ARG A 486 -5.25 16.24 14.54
N ARG A 487 -5.53 15.45 13.50
CA ARG A 487 -5.63 13.98 13.60
C ARG A 487 -4.26 13.34 13.90
N GLU A 488 -3.18 13.88 13.37
CA GLU A 488 -1.82 13.37 13.59
C GLU A 488 -1.23 13.81 14.93
N CYS A 489 -1.56 15.00 15.40
CA CYS A 489 -1.21 15.46 16.74
C CYS A 489 -2.07 14.81 17.84
N GLY A 490 -3.34 14.47 17.55
CA GLY A 490 -4.26 13.92 18.57
C GLY A 490 -4.70 14.93 19.65
N MET A 491 -4.46 16.23 19.42
CA MET A 491 -4.76 17.30 20.37
C MET A 491 -6.18 17.88 20.20
N PRO A 492 -6.73 18.55 21.24
CA PRO A 492 -7.99 19.27 21.13
C PRO A 492 -7.96 20.38 20.07
N LEU A 493 -9.13 20.71 19.51
CA LEU A 493 -9.27 21.69 18.43
C LEU A 493 -8.74 23.08 18.83
N ASN A 494 -9.14 23.57 20.01
CA ASN A 494 -8.77 24.90 20.49
C ASN A 494 -7.25 25.03 20.70
N VAL A 495 -6.64 24.00 21.29
CA VAL A 495 -5.18 23.93 21.53
C VAL A 495 -4.44 23.95 20.20
N THR A 496 -4.82 23.06 19.26
CA THR A 496 -4.18 22.98 17.93
C THR A 496 -4.26 24.32 17.17
N ARG A 497 -5.43 24.99 17.22
CA ARG A 497 -5.63 26.28 16.55
C ARG A 497 -4.81 27.40 17.18
N SER A 498 -4.74 27.46 18.51
CA SER A 498 -3.92 28.46 19.22
C SER A 498 -2.44 28.32 18.87
N ILE A 499 -1.92 27.09 18.86
CA ILE A 499 -0.52 26.82 18.55
C ILE A 499 -0.20 27.15 17.11
N LEU A 500 -1.08 26.79 16.17
CA LEU A 500 -0.88 27.16 14.76
C LEU A 500 -0.80 28.67 14.58
N ASN A 501 -1.69 29.44 15.21
CA ASN A 501 -1.65 30.90 15.13
C ASN A 501 -0.33 31.45 15.68
N GLN A 502 0.12 30.97 16.85
CA GLN A 502 1.41 31.36 17.44
C GLN A 502 2.58 31.04 16.52
N LEU A 503 2.65 29.82 15.97
CA LEU A 503 3.72 29.40 15.08
C LEU A 503 3.72 30.15 13.73
N GLN A 504 2.55 30.64 13.28
CA GLN A 504 2.45 31.53 12.13
C GLN A 504 2.92 32.96 12.47
N GLU A 505 2.55 33.49 13.64
CA GLU A 505 3.02 34.79 14.14
C GLU A 505 4.55 34.79 14.33
N GLU A 506 5.12 33.67 14.81
CA GLU A 506 6.56 33.43 14.94
C GLU A 506 7.26 33.14 13.58
N ASN A 507 6.51 33.10 12.47
CA ASN A 507 6.99 32.80 11.11
C ASN A 507 7.69 31.43 10.94
N ILE A 508 7.39 30.46 11.81
CA ILE A 508 7.91 29.09 11.74
C ILE A 508 7.10 28.24 10.74
N ILE A 509 5.79 28.48 10.68
CA ILE A 509 4.85 27.78 9.80
C ILE A 509 4.23 28.78 8.82
N SER A 510 4.11 28.35 7.57
CA SER A 510 3.39 29.07 6.52
C SER A 510 2.11 28.33 6.15
N ARG A 511 1.06 29.11 5.85
CA ARG A 511 -0.19 28.60 5.29
C ARG A 511 -0.15 28.81 3.78
N ILE A 512 -0.32 27.74 3.03
CA ILE A 512 -0.37 27.74 1.56
C ILE A 512 -1.78 27.37 1.08
N VAL A 513 -2.15 27.85 -0.10
CA VAL A 513 -3.38 27.45 -0.79
C VAL A 513 -3.02 26.39 -1.82
N VAL A 514 -3.63 25.22 -1.70
CA VAL A 514 -3.47 24.12 -2.66
C VAL A 514 -4.64 24.14 -3.63
N VAL A 515 -4.33 24.13 -4.93
CA VAL A 515 -5.31 24.21 -6.02
C VAL A 515 -5.36 22.88 -6.77
N GLY A 516 -6.55 22.28 -6.82
CA GLY A 516 -6.90 21.05 -7.54
C GLY A 516 -8.41 21.05 -7.77
N ALA A 517 -9.09 19.92 -7.58
CA ALA A 517 -10.56 19.86 -7.65
C ALA A 517 -11.27 20.65 -6.53
N THR A 518 -10.61 20.88 -5.39
CA THR A 518 -11.12 21.70 -4.28
C THR A 518 -10.02 22.57 -3.68
N ARG A 519 -10.38 23.76 -3.18
CA ARG A 519 -9.46 24.64 -2.44
C ARG A 519 -9.14 24.03 -1.08
N LEU A 520 -7.87 23.75 -0.81
CA LEU A 520 -7.42 23.26 0.49
C LEU A 520 -6.39 24.20 1.08
N PHE A 521 -6.62 24.61 2.34
CA PHE A 521 -5.59 25.27 3.12
C PHE A 521 -4.70 24.24 3.79
N THR A 522 -3.40 24.35 3.52
CA THR A 522 -2.39 23.42 3.99
C THR A 522 -1.32 24.21 4.72
N TYR A 523 -0.76 23.60 5.78
CA TYR A 523 0.29 24.19 6.60
C TYR A 523 1.59 23.44 6.34
N CYS A 524 2.68 24.17 6.17
CA CYS A 524 4.04 23.64 6.01
C CYS A 524 5.01 24.45 6.86
N LEU A 525 6.25 23.96 7.02
CA LEU A 525 7.30 24.81 7.58
C LEU A 525 7.60 25.95 6.58
N THR A 526 7.84 27.16 7.09
CA THR A 526 8.12 28.33 6.24
C THR A 526 9.34 28.11 5.34
N GLU A 527 10.36 27.40 5.83
CA GLU A 527 11.55 27.03 5.07
C GLU A 527 11.28 26.09 3.87
N GLU A 528 10.14 25.39 3.86
CA GLU A 528 9.78 24.43 2.81
C GLU A 528 9.03 25.09 1.64
N VAL A 529 8.47 26.28 1.81
CA VAL A 529 7.61 26.95 0.80
C VAL A 529 8.31 27.07 -0.55
N GLU A 530 9.54 27.59 -0.57
CA GLU A 530 10.32 27.75 -1.80
C GLU A 530 10.73 26.41 -2.42
N SER A 531 10.96 25.39 -1.58
CA SER A 531 11.27 24.04 -2.07
C SER A 531 10.04 23.39 -2.72
N ILE A 532 8.85 23.61 -2.17
CA ILE A 532 7.59 23.13 -2.75
C ILE A 532 7.36 23.78 -4.12
N LYS A 533 7.50 25.11 -4.22
CA LYS A 533 7.32 25.83 -5.49
C LYS A 533 8.28 25.38 -6.59
N LYS A 534 9.52 25.03 -6.23
CA LYS A 534 10.57 24.57 -7.16
C LYS A 534 10.52 23.07 -7.44
N THR A 535 9.54 22.34 -6.90
CA THR A 535 9.47 20.89 -7.09
C THR A 535 9.13 20.57 -8.54
N GLU A 536 9.94 19.68 -9.15
CA GLU A 536 9.74 19.17 -10.49
C GLU A 536 9.04 17.80 -10.46
N GLU A 537 8.13 17.56 -11.40
CA GLU A 537 7.46 16.26 -11.55
C GLU A 537 8.41 15.18 -12.05
N LYS A 538 8.64 14.15 -11.23
CA LYS A 538 9.40 12.94 -11.59
C LYS A 538 8.51 11.72 -11.73
N LYS A 539 7.33 11.69 -11.09
CA LYS A 539 6.34 10.61 -11.16
C LYS A 539 6.93 9.25 -10.79
N VAL A 540 7.66 9.20 -9.68
CA VAL A 540 8.25 7.96 -9.18
C VAL A 540 7.14 7.02 -8.70
N THR A 541 7.13 5.79 -9.21
CA THR A 541 6.15 4.75 -8.84
C THR A 541 6.59 4.03 -7.56
N ARG A 542 5.67 3.80 -6.62
CA ARG A 542 5.94 3.09 -5.36
C ARG A 542 4.77 2.21 -4.95
N VAL A 543 5.08 1.07 -4.34
CA VAL A 543 4.11 0.26 -3.59
C VAL A 543 4.30 0.56 -2.11
N ILE A 544 3.24 0.97 -1.41
CA ILE A 544 3.32 1.39 -0.01
C ILE A 544 2.51 0.49 0.92
N SER A 545 2.91 0.43 2.19
CA SER A 545 2.19 -0.29 3.24
C SER A 545 0.92 0.44 3.66
N TRP A 546 -0.12 -0.29 4.07
CA TRP A 546 -1.34 0.29 4.69
C TRP A 546 -1.10 1.10 5.97
N ARG A 547 0.13 1.09 6.52
CA ARG A 547 0.56 1.92 7.65
C ARG A 547 1.53 3.03 7.29
N ASP A 548 1.89 3.18 6.02
CA ASP A 548 2.88 4.17 5.61
C ASP A 548 2.35 5.61 5.83
N PRO A 549 3.19 6.56 6.27
CA PRO A 549 2.77 7.96 6.48
C PRO A 549 2.14 8.63 5.27
N LEU A 550 2.48 8.22 4.04
CA LEU A 550 1.88 8.78 2.81
C LEU A 550 0.35 8.62 2.77
N LEU A 551 -0.20 7.61 3.46
CA LEU A 551 -1.65 7.42 3.58
C LEU A 551 -2.36 8.57 4.26
N THR A 552 -1.69 9.42 5.02
CA THR A 552 -2.29 10.64 5.56
C THR A 552 -2.92 11.47 4.45
N HIS A 553 -2.29 11.49 3.27
CA HIS A 553 -2.61 12.32 2.11
C HIS A 553 -3.51 11.65 1.07
N ILE A 554 -3.39 10.32 0.89
CA ILE A 554 -4.09 9.59 -0.19
C ILE A 554 -5.23 8.70 0.30
N ARG A 555 -5.39 8.48 1.62
CA ARG A 555 -6.34 7.47 2.14
C ARG A 555 -7.77 7.72 1.70
N ARG A 556 -8.22 8.99 1.67
CA ARG A 556 -9.59 9.32 1.25
C ARG A 556 -9.82 8.98 -0.23
N GLU A 557 -8.85 9.31 -1.07
CA GLU A 557 -8.87 9.01 -2.51
C GLU A 557 -8.88 7.50 -2.76
N MET A 558 -8.04 6.73 -2.06
CA MET A 558 -8.03 5.27 -2.14
C MET A 558 -9.40 4.65 -1.80
N TYR A 559 -10.06 5.13 -0.73
CA TYR A 559 -11.39 4.64 -0.36
C TYR A 559 -12.47 5.05 -1.38
N ALA A 560 -12.37 6.24 -1.94
CA ALA A 560 -13.32 6.71 -2.95
C ALA A 560 -13.21 5.93 -4.27
N GLN A 561 -11.98 5.61 -4.71
CA GLN A 561 -11.74 4.91 -5.97
C GLN A 561 -11.90 3.39 -5.87
N TYR A 562 -11.42 2.77 -4.79
CA TYR A 562 -11.30 1.30 -4.69
C TYR A 562 -11.99 0.69 -3.46
N GLY A 563 -12.71 1.48 -2.66
CA GLY A 563 -13.37 0.99 -1.45
C GLY A 563 -12.40 0.48 -0.39
N GLU A 564 -12.75 -0.63 0.28
CA GLU A 564 -11.96 -1.19 1.40
C GLU A 564 -11.15 -2.45 1.04
N ALA A 565 -11.19 -2.89 -0.21
CA ALA A 565 -10.65 -4.19 -0.64
C ALA A 565 -9.11 -4.22 -0.77
N TRP A 566 -8.45 -3.07 -0.77
CA TRP A 566 -7.00 -2.99 -0.97
C TRP A 566 -6.20 -3.21 0.32
N THR A 567 -4.96 -3.70 0.18
CA THR A 567 -4.01 -3.84 1.30
C THR A 567 -2.78 -2.96 1.15
N HIS A 568 -2.40 -2.64 -0.09
CA HIS A 568 -1.20 -1.87 -0.41
C HIS A 568 -1.53 -0.90 -1.55
N PRO A 569 -1.57 0.41 -1.29
CA PRO A 569 -1.69 1.42 -2.35
C PRO A 569 -0.48 1.40 -3.28
N ILE A 570 -0.74 1.71 -4.55
CA ILE A 570 0.28 1.99 -5.56
C ILE A 570 0.17 3.48 -5.88
N VAL A 571 1.29 4.19 -5.81
CA VAL A 571 1.35 5.63 -6.06
C VAL A 571 2.35 5.96 -7.15
N SER A 572 2.13 7.07 -7.84
CA SER A 572 3.05 7.64 -8.82
C SER A 572 3.13 9.15 -8.60
N GLY A 573 4.30 9.66 -8.17
CA GLY A 573 4.46 11.08 -7.85
C GLY A 573 3.56 11.56 -6.71
N GLY A 574 3.29 10.69 -5.72
CA GLY A 574 2.40 10.98 -4.60
C GLY A 574 0.89 10.92 -4.90
N MET A 575 0.49 10.69 -6.15
CA MET A 575 -0.90 10.47 -6.57
C MET A 575 -1.25 8.97 -6.60
N VAL A 576 -2.53 8.63 -6.44
CA VAL A 576 -2.99 7.25 -6.50
C VAL A 576 -2.91 6.72 -7.94
N ALA A 577 -2.25 5.58 -8.12
CA ALA A 577 -2.02 4.94 -9.42
C ALA A 577 -2.52 3.49 -9.49
N GLY A 578 -3.07 2.97 -8.39
CA GLY A 578 -3.58 1.60 -8.32
C GLY A 578 -3.57 1.04 -6.89
N TYR A 579 -3.83 -0.26 -6.78
CA TYR A 579 -3.65 -1.00 -5.54
C TYR A 579 -3.16 -2.43 -5.79
N MET A 580 -2.65 -3.01 -4.72
CA MET A 580 -2.26 -4.41 -4.63
C MET A 580 -2.90 -5.06 -3.40
N GLU A 581 -3.42 -6.26 -3.57
CA GLU A 581 -3.78 -7.16 -2.48
C GLU A 581 -2.67 -8.18 -2.27
N ALA A 582 -1.97 -8.11 -1.15
CA ALA A 582 -0.86 -9.02 -0.88
C ALA A 582 -0.70 -9.36 0.60
N TRP A 583 -0.32 -10.60 0.87
CA TRP A 583 0.10 -11.06 2.20
C TRP A 583 1.42 -11.79 2.11
N ALA A 584 2.29 -11.54 3.08
CA ALA A 584 3.45 -12.40 3.22
C ALA A 584 3.02 -13.71 3.90
N MET A 585 3.20 -14.80 3.17
CA MET A 585 2.93 -16.17 3.57
C MET A 585 4.27 -16.88 3.79
N SER A 586 4.26 -18.14 4.26
CA SER A 586 5.47 -18.86 4.68
C SER A 586 6.56 -18.97 3.59
N GLY A 587 7.46 -17.98 3.56
CA GLY A 587 8.60 -17.89 2.65
C GLY A 587 8.34 -17.13 1.34
N LEU A 588 7.17 -16.50 1.15
CA LEU A 588 6.85 -15.74 -0.06
C LEU A 588 5.90 -14.55 0.17
N LEU A 589 5.94 -13.57 -0.71
CA LEU A 589 4.94 -12.51 -0.86
C LEU A 589 3.86 -12.98 -1.84
N ASP A 590 2.67 -13.28 -1.31
CA ASP A 590 1.53 -13.76 -2.09
C ASP A 590 0.66 -12.57 -2.51
N VAL A 591 0.80 -12.17 -3.76
CA VAL A 591 0.04 -11.10 -4.41
C VAL A 591 -1.21 -11.71 -5.05
N ARG A 592 -2.38 -11.47 -4.45
CA ARG A 592 -3.64 -12.03 -4.92
C ARG A 592 -4.25 -11.24 -6.06
N GLU A 593 -4.13 -9.92 -6.02
CA GLU A 593 -4.69 -9.03 -7.05
C GLU A 593 -3.81 -7.79 -7.20
N VAL A 594 -3.75 -7.26 -8.42
CA VAL A 594 -3.10 -5.99 -8.75
C VAL A 594 -4.00 -5.24 -9.72
N VAL A 595 -4.40 -4.03 -9.36
CA VAL A 595 -5.16 -3.14 -10.25
C VAL A 595 -4.37 -1.86 -10.43
N LEU A 596 -4.07 -1.50 -11.68
CA LEU A 596 -3.36 -0.28 -12.04
C LEU A 596 -4.30 0.66 -12.81
N ASN A 597 -4.08 1.96 -12.70
CA ASN A 597 -4.71 2.95 -13.57
C ASN A 597 -4.13 2.87 -14.98
N GLU A 598 -4.91 3.26 -16.00
CA GLU A 598 -4.54 3.13 -17.42
C GLU A 598 -3.21 3.82 -17.79
N ASP A 599 -2.85 4.86 -17.05
CA ASP A 599 -1.63 5.66 -17.29
C ASP A 599 -0.34 5.03 -16.74
N LEU A 600 -0.42 3.98 -15.90
CA LEU A 600 0.76 3.39 -15.26
C LEU A 600 1.33 2.22 -16.06
N GLU A 601 2.60 2.34 -16.46
CA GLU A 601 3.35 1.25 -17.06
C GLU A 601 3.57 0.10 -16.07
N ILE A 602 3.20 -1.12 -16.49
CA ILE A 602 3.37 -2.36 -15.71
C ILE A 602 4.83 -2.53 -15.26
N GLU A 603 5.77 -2.21 -16.13
CA GLU A 603 7.21 -2.35 -15.88
C GLU A 603 7.66 -1.48 -14.69
N LYS A 604 7.15 -0.25 -14.56
CA LYS A 604 7.42 0.65 -13.42
C LYS A 604 6.80 0.13 -12.14
N PHE A 605 5.58 -0.43 -12.22
CA PHE A 605 4.97 -1.11 -11.08
C PHE A 605 5.83 -2.31 -10.62
N LEU A 606 6.36 -3.11 -11.54
CA LEU A 606 7.18 -4.27 -11.21
C LEU A 606 8.49 -3.88 -10.51
N ASP A 607 9.13 -2.78 -10.94
CA ASP A 607 10.30 -2.23 -10.26
C ASP A 607 9.95 -1.76 -8.83
N ALA A 608 8.80 -1.12 -8.66
CA ALA A 608 8.31 -0.70 -7.35
C ALA A 608 7.93 -1.91 -6.46
N LEU A 609 7.39 -2.99 -7.03
CA LEU A 609 7.08 -4.22 -6.33
C LEU A 609 8.36 -4.94 -5.87
N ASP A 610 9.40 -4.94 -6.70
CA ASP A 610 10.71 -5.48 -6.34
C ASP A 610 11.32 -4.69 -5.16
N GLU A 611 11.37 -3.35 -5.24
CA GLU A 611 11.85 -2.52 -4.11
C GLU A 611 11.03 -2.81 -2.85
N PHE A 612 9.71 -2.89 -2.98
CA PHE A 612 8.82 -3.21 -1.86
C PHE A 612 9.09 -4.60 -1.26
N ALA A 613 9.41 -5.60 -2.09
CA ALA A 613 9.65 -6.97 -1.65
C ALA A 613 10.99 -7.16 -0.92
N THR A 614 11.99 -6.31 -1.12
CA THR A 614 13.30 -6.39 -0.42
C THR A 614 13.19 -6.43 1.11
N TYR A 615 12.15 -5.79 1.69
CA TYR A 615 11.87 -5.90 3.12
C TYR A 615 11.65 -7.35 3.58
N GLN A 616 11.06 -8.19 2.73
CA GLN A 616 10.78 -9.60 3.06
C GLN A 616 12.04 -10.46 3.08
N GLU A 617 13.10 -10.04 2.38
CA GLU A 617 14.37 -10.77 2.33
C GLU A 617 15.05 -10.79 3.71
N ASN A 618 14.84 -9.77 4.54
CA ASN A 618 15.27 -9.73 5.95
C ASN A 618 14.63 -10.83 6.82
N PHE A 619 13.56 -11.46 6.32
CA PHE A 619 12.89 -12.59 6.97
C PHE A 619 13.05 -13.89 6.16
N HIS A 620 14.09 -13.95 5.31
CA HIS A 620 14.42 -15.06 4.42
C HIS A 620 13.22 -15.46 3.53
N SER A 621 12.53 -14.46 2.99
CA SER A 621 11.39 -14.60 2.09
C SER A 621 11.66 -13.80 0.82
N ASN A 622 12.11 -14.49 -0.23
CA ASN A 622 12.60 -13.90 -1.48
C ASN A 622 11.85 -14.39 -2.72
N ILE A 623 10.57 -14.76 -2.54
CA ILE A 623 9.69 -15.17 -3.64
C ILE A 623 8.51 -14.21 -3.71
N ILE A 624 8.16 -13.80 -4.92
CA ILE A 624 6.93 -13.06 -5.21
C ILE A 624 6.06 -13.96 -6.09
N ARG A 625 4.81 -14.16 -5.68
CA ARG A 625 3.81 -14.92 -6.45
C ARG A 625 2.61 -14.02 -6.75
N VAL A 626 2.25 -13.90 -8.03
CA VAL A 626 1.09 -13.12 -8.50
C VAL A 626 0.03 -14.07 -9.03
N LYS A 627 -1.20 -13.96 -8.51
CA LYS A 627 -2.34 -14.83 -8.87
C LYS A 627 -3.34 -14.20 -9.84
N ALA A 628 -3.50 -12.89 -9.79
CA ALA A 628 -4.37 -12.14 -10.69
C ALA A 628 -3.82 -10.74 -10.95
N PHE A 629 -4.20 -10.20 -12.10
CA PHE A 629 -3.86 -8.85 -12.54
C PHE A 629 -5.07 -8.26 -13.29
N ALA A 630 -5.45 -7.05 -12.93
CA ALA A 630 -6.60 -6.32 -13.45
C ALA A 630 -7.90 -7.16 -13.41
N GLY A 631 -8.13 -7.88 -12.31
CA GLY A 631 -9.32 -8.74 -12.12
C GLY A 631 -9.32 -10.02 -12.96
N THR A 632 -8.25 -10.29 -13.71
CA THR A 632 -8.09 -11.49 -14.54
C THR A 632 -7.07 -12.43 -13.92
N ARG A 633 -7.41 -13.72 -13.81
CA ARG A 633 -6.47 -14.75 -13.35
C ARG A 633 -5.33 -14.91 -14.35
N ILE A 634 -4.12 -15.24 -13.88
CA ILE A 634 -2.96 -15.43 -14.74
C ILE A 634 -3.21 -16.46 -15.86
N GLU A 635 -4.06 -17.47 -15.62
CA GLU A 635 -4.43 -18.47 -16.62
C GLU A 635 -4.98 -17.87 -17.92
N GLU A 636 -5.83 -16.86 -17.77
CA GLU A 636 -6.61 -16.18 -18.81
C GLU A 636 -5.98 -14.85 -19.22
N LEU A 637 -4.86 -14.47 -18.60
CA LEU A 637 -4.21 -13.19 -18.81
C LEU A 637 -3.56 -13.12 -20.20
N ASP A 638 -3.65 -11.94 -20.83
CA ASP A 638 -3.11 -11.70 -22.16
C ASP A 638 -1.59 -11.96 -22.24
N ALA A 639 -1.15 -12.60 -23.33
CA ALA A 639 0.24 -12.99 -23.53
C ALA A 639 1.21 -11.79 -23.58
N THR A 640 0.75 -10.60 -24.00
CA THR A 640 1.56 -9.38 -23.99
C THR A 640 1.86 -8.92 -22.57
N ILE A 641 0.88 -9.00 -21.66
CA ILE A 641 1.06 -8.69 -20.24
C ILE A 641 2.02 -9.70 -19.61
N ILE A 642 1.82 -11.00 -19.87
CA ILE A 642 2.72 -12.06 -19.37
C ILE A 642 4.17 -11.80 -19.78
N LYS A 643 4.42 -11.42 -21.04
CA LYS A 643 5.77 -11.09 -21.53
C LYS A 643 6.43 -9.93 -20.77
N LYS A 644 5.65 -8.94 -20.32
CA LYS A 644 6.17 -7.84 -19.50
C LYS A 644 6.67 -8.34 -18.14
N PHE A 645 5.92 -9.23 -17.49
CA PHE A 645 6.35 -9.89 -16.26
C PHE A 645 7.59 -10.77 -16.49
N GLU A 646 7.62 -11.56 -17.56
CA GLU A 646 8.77 -12.41 -17.92
C GLU A 646 10.05 -11.57 -18.14
N SER A 647 9.93 -10.41 -18.77
CA SER A 647 11.05 -9.48 -18.97
C SER A 647 11.66 -8.96 -17.66
N LYS A 648 10.91 -9.00 -16.56
CA LYS A 648 11.33 -8.62 -15.21
C LYS A 648 11.68 -9.83 -14.32
N GLY A 649 11.88 -11.01 -14.91
CA GLY A 649 12.36 -12.22 -14.22
C GLY A 649 11.27 -13.06 -13.55
N TYR A 650 9.99 -12.84 -13.89
CA TYR A 650 8.92 -13.76 -13.51
C TYR A 650 8.89 -14.96 -14.46
N GLN A 651 8.46 -16.10 -13.95
CA GLN A 651 8.19 -17.31 -14.73
C GLN A 651 6.79 -17.81 -14.44
N ARG A 652 6.13 -18.37 -15.45
CA ARG A 652 4.82 -19.01 -15.28
C ARG A 652 4.99 -20.37 -14.62
N ILE A 653 4.46 -20.53 -13.41
CA ILE A 653 4.41 -21.79 -12.69
C ILE A 653 2.94 -22.07 -12.38
N ARG A 654 2.39 -23.12 -13.03
CA ARG A 654 0.97 -23.46 -12.97
C ARG A 654 0.10 -22.25 -13.40
N GLU A 655 -0.77 -21.80 -12.51
CA GLU A 655 -1.73 -20.72 -12.67
C GLU A 655 -1.20 -19.39 -12.12
N TRP A 656 0.12 -19.27 -11.90
CA TRP A 656 0.73 -18.10 -11.26
C TRP A 656 1.94 -17.57 -12.02
N LEU A 657 2.23 -16.28 -11.84
CA LEU A 657 3.52 -15.68 -12.18
C LEU A 657 4.38 -15.63 -10.91
N VAL A 658 5.57 -16.20 -10.98
CA VAL A 658 6.45 -16.37 -9.82
C VAL A 658 7.82 -15.80 -10.12
N LYS A 659 8.35 -14.98 -9.23
CA LYS A 659 9.72 -14.47 -9.27
C LYS A 659 10.48 -14.92 -8.02
N GLY A 660 11.76 -15.23 -8.18
CA GLY A 660 12.65 -15.70 -7.12
C GLY A 660 13.25 -17.09 -7.41
N PRO A 661 14.08 -17.63 -6.49
CA PRO A 661 14.79 -18.89 -6.69
C PRO A 661 13.86 -20.09 -6.47
N VAL A 662 13.01 -20.35 -7.46
CA VAL A 662 11.98 -21.39 -7.43
C VAL A 662 12.14 -22.32 -8.62
N ILE A 663 12.08 -23.63 -8.37
CA ILE A 663 12.04 -24.64 -9.42
C ILE A 663 10.60 -24.91 -9.88
N ASN A 664 10.42 -25.11 -11.18
CA ASN A 664 9.13 -25.47 -11.78
C ASN A 664 8.98 -26.99 -11.88
N LEU A 665 8.77 -27.65 -10.75
CA LEU A 665 8.52 -29.09 -10.66
C LEU A 665 7.37 -29.38 -9.70
N SER A 666 6.56 -30.39 -10.02
CA SER A 666 5.50 -30.90 -9.16
C SER A 666 5.45 -32.42 -9.18
N TYR A 667 5.09 -33.00 -8.04
CA TYR A 667 4.99 -34.44 -7.81
C TYR A 667 3.62 -34.79 -7.27
N GLN A 668 3.15 -35.99 -7.61
CA GLN A 668 1.92 -36.53 -7.06
C GLN A 668 2.11 -36.86 -5.57
N LYS A 669 1.04 -36.72 -4.79
CA LYS A 669 1.03 -37.08 -3.35
C LYS A 669 1.57 -38.50 -3.09
N ARG A 670 1.28 -39.44 -3.99
CA ARG A 670 1.75 -40.84 -3.91
C ARG A 670 3.27 -40.97 -4.06
N GLU A 671 3.88 -40.16 -4.93
CA GLU A 671 5.33 -40.16 -5.16
C GLU A 671 6.04 -39.56 -3.95
N ILE A 672 5.54 -38.42 -3.44
CA ILE A 672 6.05 -37.77 -2.23
C ILE A 672 6.02 -38.74 -1.04
N TYR A 673 4.91 -39.46 -0.83
CA TYR A 673 4.82 -40.44 0.25
C TYR A 673 5.77 -41.63 0.05
N GLY A 674 5.95 -42.12 -1.18
CA GLY A 674 6.96 -43.14 -1.47
C GLY A 674 8.37 -42.68 -1.11
N TYR A 675 8.75 -41.50 -1.58
CA TYR A 675 10.03 -40.87 -1.28
C TYR A 675 10.22 -40.65 0.24
N LEU A 676 9.20 -40.16 0.93
CA LEU A 676 9.21 -39.97 2.38
C LEU A 676 9.44 -41.28 3.14
N LEU A 677 8.74 -42.35 2.77
CA LEU A 677 8.93 -43.68 3.36
C LEU A 677 10.32 -44.26 3.06
N TRP A 678 10.88 -43.94 1.90
CA TRP A 678 12.23 -44.31 1.51
C TRP A 678 13.31 -43.54 2.29
N LYS A 679 13.14 -42.23 2.51
CA LYS A 679 14.02 -41.41 3.35
C LYS A 679 13.93 -41.77 4.82
N GLN A 680 12.72 -42.06 5.30
CA GLN A 680 12.46 -42.52 6.66
C GLN A 680 12.85 -43.98 6.91
N ARG A 681 13.45 -44.67 5.93
CA ARG A 681 13.97 -46.04 6.05
C ARG A 681 12.88 -47.08 6.36
N ILE A 682 11.62 -46.77 6.05
CA ILE A 682 10.48 -47.69 6.20
C ILE A 682 10.38 -48.60 4.98
N HIS A 683 10.73 -48.07 3.80
CA HIS A 683 10.77 -48.82 2.55
C HIS A 683 11.61 -50.10 2.73
N PRO A 684 11.08 -51.29 2.36
CA PRO A 684 11.71 -52.58 2.67
C PRO A 684 13.18 -52.68 2.23
N GLU A 685 13.51 -52.14 1.05
CA GLU A 685 14.85 -52.19 0.46
C GLU A 685 15.89 -51.30 1.15
N ARG A 686 15.47 -50.36 2.02
CA ARG A 686 16.35 -49.35 2.60
C ARG A 686 16.41 -49.34 4.12
N ARG A 687 15.77 -50.30 4.79
CA ARG A 687 15.85 -50.46 6.25
C ARG A 687 17.30 -50.55 6.73
N PHE A 688 17.56 -49.99 7.92
CA PHE A 688 18.84 -50.09 8.61
C PHE A 688 19.19 -51.54 8.92
N ARG A 689 20.50 -51.83 9.00
CA ARG A 689 20.99 -53.18 9.31
C ARG A 689 20.76 -53.55 10.77
N ASN A 690 20.85 -52.58 11.67
CA ASN A 690 20.71 -52.79 13.11
C ASN A 690 20.23 -51.50 13.82
N ALA A 691 19.92 -51.64 15.11
CA ALA A 691 19.47 -50.51 15.93
C ALA A 691 20.54 -49.41 16.07
N THR A 692 21.83 -49.78 16.19
CA THR A 692 22.93 -48.81 16.35
C THR A 692 23.03 -47.83 15.20
N GLU A 693 22.88 -48.31 13.97
CA GLU A 693 22.80 -47.47 12.77
C GLU A 693 21.58 -46.53 12.84
N ALA A 694 20.41 -47.06 13.21
CA ALA A 694 19.19 -46.27 13.34
C ALA A 694 19.32 -45.14 14.38
N PHE A 695 19.85 -45.41 15.57
CA PHE A 695 20.06 -44.40 16.61
C PHE A 695 20.98 -43.26 16.14
N ARG A 696 22.08 -43.60 15.46
CA ARG A 696 23.08 -42.65 14.98
C ARG A 696 22.52 -41.73 13.89
N GLU A 697 21.94 -42.33 12.85
CA GLU A 697 21.43 -41.60 11.67
C GLU A 697 20.19 -40.77 12.02
N MET A 698 19.30 -41.29 12.86
CA MET A 698 18.05 -40.60 13.23
C MET A 698 18.19 -39.65 14.42
N GLY A 699 19.35 -39.61 15.10
CA GLY A 699 19.57 -38.80 16.29
C GLY A 699 18.72 -39.21 17.50
N GLY A 700 18.32 -40.48 17.56
CA GLY A 700 17.43 -41.03 18.59
C GLY A 700 16.23 -41.77 18.01
N ILE A 701 15.51 -42.51 18.85
CA ILE A 701 14.32 -43.32 18.53
C ILE A 701 13.31 -43.18 19.68
N ARG A 702 12.02 -43.02 19.38
CA ARG A 702 10.98 -42.78 20.37
C ARG A 702 10.41 -44.06 20.97
N SER A 703 10.23 -45.08 20.15
CA SER A 703 9.54 -46.31 20.54
C SER A 703 10.00 -47.53 19.76
N GLU A 704 9.66 -48.70 20.28
CA GLU A 704 9.80 -49.99 19.61
C GLU A 704 9.00 -50.05 18.30
N TYR A 705 7.86 -49.34 18.22
CA TYR A 705 7.07 -49.26 16.99
C TYR A 705 7.84 -48.54 15.88
N GLU A 706 8.46 -47.40 16.20
CA GLU A 706 9.27 -46.63 15.25
C GLU A 706 10.47 -47.44 14.75
N LEU A 707 11.14 -48.15 15.67
CA LEU A 707 12.30 -48.98 15.35
C LEU A 707 11.92 -50.17 14.47
N SER A 708 10.79 -50.83 14.77
CA SER A 708 10.33 -52.04 14.07
C SER A 708 10.11 -51.83 12.57
N LEU A 709 9.73 -50.62 12.16
CA LEU A 709 9.50 -50.30 10.76
C LEU A 709 10.79 -50.04 9.98
N ARG A 710 11.89 -49.73 10.69
CA ARG A 710 13.12 -49.17 10.10
C ARG A 710 14.33 -50.09 10.13
N ILE A 711 14.29 -51.22 10.82
CA ILE A 711 15.43 -52.16 10.89
C ILE A 711 15.13 -53.50 10.23
N GLN A 712 16.18 -54.15 9.73
CA GLN A 712 16.15 -55.53 9.27
C GLN A 712 16.34 -56.48 10.47
N GLY A 713 15.45 -57.45 10.64
CA GLY A 713 15.58 -58.48 11.67
C GLY A 713 14.92 -58.17 13.02
N ARG A 714 15.51 -58.69 14.12
CA ARG A 714 14.94 -58.59 15.47
C ARG A 714 15.13 -57.20 16.03
N PHE A 715 14.07 -56.66 16.63
CA PHE A 715 14.09 -55.41 17.38
C PHE A 715 13.65 -55.67 18.84
N PHE A 716 14.14 -54.83 19.74
CA PHE A 716 13.74 -54.78 21.14
C PHE A 716 13.27 -53.37 21.51
N HIS A 717 12.80 -53.19 22.73
CA HIS A 717 12.44 -51.85 23.19
C HIS A 717 13.71 -50.98 23.24
N PRO A 718 13.66 -49.69 22.85
CA PRO A 718 14.84 -48.81 22.83
C PRO A 718 15.70 -48.83 24.11
N ARG A 719 15.05 -48.93 25.28
CA ARG A 719 15.72 -49.06 26.59
C ARG A 719 16.62 -50.30 26.73
N ASP A 720 16.33 -51.38 26.03
CA ASP A 720 17.01 -52.67 26.19
C ASP A 720 18.42 -52.64 25.57
N TYR A 721 18.68 -51.67 24.66
CA TYR A 721 19.99 -51.42 24.07
C TYR A 721 20.93 -50.59 24.96
N GLY A 722 20.53 -50.27 26.19
CA GLY A 722 21.29 -49.41 27.09
C GLY A 722 22.70 -49.92 27.42
N ASN A 723 22.88 -51.24 27.48
CA ASN A 723 24.17 -51.85 27.79
C ASN A 723 25.19 -51.72 26.64
N GLU A 724 24.72 -51.52 25.40
CA GLU A 724 25.56 -51.49 24.20
C GLU A 724 25.95 -50.06 23.77
N MET A 725 25.11 -49.06 24.05
CA MET A 725 25.16 -47.76 23.36
C MET A 725 25.09 -46.51 24.26
N GLU A 726 25.20 -46.66 25.59
CA GLU A 726 25.05 -45.59 26.58
C GLU A 726 23.87 -44.64 26.25
N ILE A 727 22.66 -45.18 26.34
CA ILE A 727 21.43 -44.49 25.91
C ILE A 727 20.77 -43.79 27.09
N VAL A 728 20.24 -42.60 26.82
CA VAL A 728 19.39 -41.83 27.74
C VAL A 728 18.06 -41.51 27.10
N GLN A 729 17.05 -41.30 27.94
CA GLN A 729 15.71 -40.87 27.58
C GLN A 729 15.49 -39.45 28.08
N GLY A 730 15.06 -38.56 27.19
CA GLY A 730 14.68 -37.20 27.53
C GLY A 730 13.62 -36.68 26.58
N VAL A 731 13.15 -35.45 26.84
CA VAL A 731 12.28 -34.76 25.88
C VAL A 731 13.21 -34.09 24.87
N MET A 732 13.49 -34.70 23.72
CA MET A 732 14.47 -34.16 22.76
C MET A 732 13.86 -33.04 21.90
N ILE A 733 14.53 -32.65 20.81
CA ILE A 733 13.97 -31.80 19.74
C ILE A 733 13.72 -32.70 18.52
N PRO A 734 12.48 -32.80 18.02
CA PRO A 734 11.27 -32.14 18.53
C PRO A 734 10.81 -32.61 19.92
N GLY A 735 10.03 -31.77 20.63
CA GLY A 735 9.61 -31.89 22.03
C GLY A 735 8.80 -33.15 22.40
N TYR A 736 9.45 -34.31 22.37
CA TYR A 736 8.87 -35.61 22.70
C TYR A 736 9.89 -36.51 23.40
N SER A 737 9.37 -37.49 24.16
CA SER A 737 10.24 -38.49 24.79
C SER A 737 10.93 -39.34 23.73
N THR A 738 12.25 -39.28 23.71
CA THR A 738 13.10 -39.95 22.73
C THR A 738 14.30 -40.55 23.45
N TYR A 739 14.67 -41.77 23.06
CA TYR A 739 15.90 -42.43 23.47
C TYR A 739 17.00 -42.04 22.49
N CYS A 740 18.14 -41.54 22.96
CA CYS A 740 19.28 -41.25 22.11
C CYS A 740 20.60 -41.48 22.85
N THR A 741 21.72 -41.38 22.14
CA THR A 741 23.04 -41.41 22.76
C THR A 741 23.22 -40.20 23.69
N VAL A 742 24.07 -40.32 24.71
CA VAL A 742 24.44 -39.17 25.57
C VAL A 742 24.96 -38.00 24.74
N ARG A 743 25.73 -38.28 23.68
CA ARG A 743 26.25 -37.25 22.76
C ARG A 743 25.14 -36.47 22.07
N ASP A 744 24.15 -37.15 21.47
CA ASP A 744 23.01 -36.46 20.84
C ASP A 744 22.18 -35.68 21.88
N ALA A 745 22.01 -36.23 23.09
CA ALA A 745 21.29 -35.54 24.17
C ALA A 745 21.95 -34.21 24.55
N ILE A 746 23.29 -34.15 24.54
CA ILE A 746 24.05 -32.91 24.77
C ILE A 746 23.81 -31.92 23.63
N ILE A 747 23.81 -32.36 22.37
CA ILE A 747 23.53 -31.47 21.22
C ILE A 747 22.11 -30.88 21.32
N TYR A 748 21.10 -31.69 21.68
CA TYR A 748 19.74 -31.18 21.88
C TYR A 748 19.64 -30.21 23.06
N ARG A 749 20.39 -30.44 24.14
CA ARG A 749 20.48 -29.50 25.27
C ARG A 749 21.12 -28.19 24.84
N ASP A 750 22.23 -28.25 24.11
CA ASP A 750 22.94 -27.07 23.59
C ASP A 750 22.02 -26.25 22.68
N ALA A 751 21.23 -26.91 21.81
CA ALA A 751 20.24 -26.27 20.95
C ALA A 751 19.11 -25.59 21.73
N ARG A 752 18.65 -26.18 22.85
CA ARG A 752 17.66 -25.53 23.74
C ARG A 752 18.23 -24.34 24.49
N ASN A 753 19.52 -24.36 24.81
CA ASN A 753 20.24 -23.29 25.50
C ASN A 753 19.52 -22.74 26.75
N MET A 754 18.87 -23.61 27.52
CA MET A 754 18.15 -23.22 28.74
C MET A 754 19.03 -23.39 29.97
N ALA A 755 19.35 -22.27 30.63
CA ALA A 755 20.10 -22.28 31.88
C ALA A 755 19.29 -22.89 33.04
N SER A 756 19.99 -23.56 33.94
CA SER A 756 19.42 -24.00 35.22
C SER A 756 19.37 -22.84 36.22
N GLU A 757 18.37 -22.82 37.10
CA GLU A 757 18.27 -21.83 38.18
C GLU A 757 19.20 -22.16 39.36
N PRO A 758 19.51 -21.20 40.25
CA PRO A 758 20.35 -21.47 41.42
C PRO A 758 19.84 -22.62 42.30
N GLU A 759 18.52 -22.73 42.45
CA GLU A 759 17.85 -23.80 43.22
C GLU A 759 18.05 -25.19 42.61
N ASP A 760 18.25 -25.27 41.28
CA ASP A 760 18.42 -26.52 40.54
C ASP A 760 19.77 -27.20 40.81
N ARG A 761 20.78 -26.43 41.24
CA ARG A 761 22.16 -26.91 41.41
C ARG A 761 22.25 -28.13 42.32
N ARG A 762 21.41 -28.18 43.35
CA ARG A 762 21.38 -29.29 44.31
C ARG A 762 20.91 -30.60 43.65
N LEU A 763 19.90 -30.54 42.78
CA LEU A 763 19.43 -31.72 42.03
C LEU A 763 20.47 -32.18 41.01
N LEU A 764 21.10 -31.25 40.31
CA LEU A 764 22.14 -31.56 39.34
C LEU A 764 23.34 -32.24 39.99
N ALA A 765 23.78 -31.74 41.16
CA ALA A 765 24.90 -32.32 41.91
C ALA A 765 24.62 -33.74 42.42
N LEU A 766 23.40 -34.01 42.89
CA LEU A 766 23.00 -35.33 43.39
C LEU A 766 22.95 -36.39 42.29
N ALA A 767 22.68 -35.99 41.05
CA ALA A 767 22.49 -36.89 39.91
C ALA A 767 23.68 -36.93 38.93
N ILE A 768 24.88 -36.49 39.33
CA ILE A 768 26.08 -36.49 38.46
C ILE A 768 26.50 -37.89 38.01
N ASP A 769 26.29 -38.91 38.85
CA ASP A 769 26.72 -40.28 38.55
C ASP A 769 26.03 -40.86 37.31
N SER A 770 26.79 -41.61 36.50
CA SER A 770 26.30 -42.22 35.26
C SER A 770 25.12 -43.18 35.44
N LYS A 771 24.95 -43.80 36.61
CA LYS A 771 23.82 -44.68 36.94
C LYS A 771 22.56 -43.89 37.32
N GLY A 772 22.71 -42.62 37.68
CA GLY A 772 21.66 -41.72 38.14
C GLY A 772 21.01 -42.17 39.46
N LEU A 773 20.01 -41.41 39.92
CA LEU A 773 19.21 -41.72 41.11
C LEU A 773 17.72 -41.90 40.80
N PRO A 774 17.01 -42.81 41.49
CA PRO A 774 15.56 -42.89 41.44
C PRO A 774 14.89 -41.59 41.87
N ARG A 775 13.69 -41.30 41.36
CA ARG A 775 12.94 -40.06 41.67
C ARG A 775 12.77 -39.82 43.17
N GLU A 776 12.37 -40.86 43.90
CA GLU A 776 12.08 -40.78 45.34
C GLU A 776 13.34 -40.47 46.15
N GLU A 777 14.46 -41.07 45.78
CA GLU A 777 15.74 -40.85 46.44
C GLU A 777 16.30 -39.46 46.11
N LEU A 778 16.14 -39.01 44.85
CA LEU A 778 16.51 -37.66 44.45
C LEU A 778 15.70 -36.60 45.22
N TYR A 779 14.40 -36.85 45.45
CA TYR A 779 13.54 -36.00 46.28
C TYR A 779 13.99 -35.99 47.75
N ARG A 780 14.21 -37.18 48.35
CA ARG A 780 14.63 -37.29 49.74
C ARG A 780 15.97 -36.59 50.00
N ARG A 781 16.94 -36.75 49.10
CA ARG A 781 18.28 -36.15 49.24
C ARG A 781 18.34 -34.66 48.92
N SER A 782 17.41 -34.14 48.10
CA SER A 782 17.40 -32.72 47.77
C SER A 782 16.96 -31.85 48.94
N GLY A 783 16.16 -32.39 49.87
CA GLY A 783 15.60 -31.63 50.99
C GLY A 783 14.68 -30.48 50.55
N MET A 784 14.16 -30.54 49.33
CA MET A 784 13.20 -29.57 48.78
C MET A 784 11.78 -29.93 49.22
N ASP A 785 10.91 -28.93 49.32
CA ASP A 785 9.47 -29.19 49.43
C ASP A 785 8.92 -29.85 48.13
N PRO A 786 7.77 -30.54 48.20
CA PRO A 786 7.22 -31.28 47.06
C PRO A 786 7.03 -30.44 45.78
N ASP A 787 6.58 -29.20 45.91
CA ASP A 787 6.23 -28.34 44.78
C ASP A 787 7.49 -27.79 44.11
N SER A 788 8.44 -27.28 44.89
CA SER A 788 9.73 -26.82 44.39
C SER A 788 10.50 -27.96 43.72
N PHE A 789 10.48 -29.16 44.29
CA PHE A 789 11.07 -30.35 43.67
C PHE A 789 10.42 -30.68 42.33
N LYS A 790 9.08 -30.71 42.27
CA LYS A 790 8.35 -31.02 41.03
C LYS A 790 8.61 -29.98 39.94
N ARG A 791 8.65 -28.69 40.29
CA ARG A 791 8.96 -27.59 39.37
C ARG A 791 10.40 -27.71 38.83
N SER A 792 11.38 -27.83 39.73
CA SER A 792 12.80 -27.97 39.38
C SER A 792 13.06 -29.20 38.52
N LEU A 793 12.53 -30.37 38.91
CA LEU A 793 12.68 -31.61 38.14
C LEU A 793 12.05 -31.48 36.74
N THR A 794 10.87 -30.87 36.62
CA THR A 794 10.21 -30.66 35.33
C THR A 794 11.00 -29.71 34.44
N ARG A 795 11.50 -28.61 35.00
CA ARG A 795 12.34 -27.62 34.30
C ARG A 795 13.65 -28.24 33.83
N LEU A 796 14.35 -29.00 34.67
CA LEU A 796 15.61 -29.66 34.33
C LEU A 796 15.43 -30.77 33.29
N TYR A 797 14.34 -31.53 33.38
CA TYR A 797 14.03 -32.58 32.41
C TYR A 797 13.62 -32.00 31.04
N LYS A 798 12.88 -30.87 31.02
CA LYS A 798 12.56 -30.14 29.79
C LYS A 798 13.75 -29.39 29.21
N SER A 799 14.68 -28.89 30.01
CA SER A 799 15.91 -28.24 29.51
C SER A 799 17.01 -29.23 29.11
N LEU A 800 16.79 -30.54 29.29
CA LEU A 800 17.77 -31.62 29.09
C LEU A 800 19.01 -31.54 30.01
N ASN A 801 19.00 -30.67 31.02
CA ASN A 801 20.04 -30.71 32.06
C ASN A 801 19.96 -31.99 32.90
N LEU A 802 18.75 -32.56 33.04
CA LEU A 802 18.51 -33.91 33.55
C LEU A 802 17.88 -34.79 32.46
N VAL A 803 18.34 -36.04 32.38
CA VAL A 803 17.78 -37.10 31.52
C VAL A 803 17.52 -38.35 32.35
N ARG A 804 16.79 -39.31 31.79
CA ARG A 804 16.58 -40.62 32.40
C ARG A 804 17.51 -41.66 31.80
N THR A 805 18.07 -42.53 32.62
CA THR A 805 18.78 -43.72 32.16
C THR A 805 17.78 -44.79 31.69
N THR A 806 18.27 -45.86 31.07
CA THR A 806 17.43 -47.00 30.64
C THR A 806 16.73 -47.72 31.80
N ARG A 807 17.24 -47.57 33.03
CA ARG A 807 16.62 -48.06 34.27
C ARG A 807 15.57 -47.10 34.85
N GLY A 808 15.39 -45.92 34.25
CA GLY A 808 14.45 -44.90 34.71
C GLY A 808 14.98 -43.95 35.79
N ASN A 809 16.26 -44.05 36.14
CA ASN A 809 16.92 -43.15 37.09
C ASN A 809 17.23 -41.79 36.44
N TYR A 810 17.22 -40.71 37.20
CA TYR A 810 17.64 -39.38 36.72
C TYR A 810 19.15 -39.21 36.78
N ARG A 811 19.73 -38.75 35.68
CA ARG A 811 21.16 -38.46 35.51
C ARG A 811 21.34 -37.06 34.94
N THR A 812 22.34 -36.34 35.43
CA THR A 812 22.77 -35.03 34.93
C THR A 812 23.57 -35.20 33.64
N LEU A 813 23.26 -34.40 32.61
CA LEU A 813 24.10 -34.35 31.41
C LEU A 813 25.41 -33.58 31.68
N PRO A 814 26.55 -34.00 31.11
CA PRO A 814 27.83 -33.32 31.31
C PRO A 814 27.78 -31.85 30.92
N VAL A 815 28.19 -30.92 31.78
CA VAL A 815 28.00 -29.46 31.60
C VAL A 815 28.67 -28.90 30.34
N ASN A 816 29.77 -29.53 29.88
CA ASN A 816 30.50 -29.09 28.70
C ASN A 816 29.59 -29.09 27.46
N ARG A 817 29.60 -27.98 26.71
CA ARG A 817 28.92 -27.87 25.41
C ARG A 817 29.74 -28.58 24.35
N ILE A 818 29.05 -29.15 23.37
CA ILE A 818 29.65 -29.61 22.12
C ILE A 818 29.62 -28.47 21.09
N TYR A 819 28.50 -27.73 21.05
CA TYR A 819 28.29 -26.63 20.12
C TYR A 819 27.72 -25.41 20.84
N GLU A 820 27.93 -24.23 20.27
CA GLU A 820 27.14 -23.06 20.64
C GLU A 820 25.68 -23.24 20.20
N ALA A 821 24.78 -22.48 20.83
CA ALA A 821 23.33 -22.68 20.70
C ALA A 821 22.85 -22.65 19.25
N ASP A 822 23.28 -21.66 18.46
CA ASP A 822 22.82 -21.49 17.08
C ASP A 822 23.36 -22.59 16.16
N GLU A 823 24.62 -22.98 16.34
CA GLU A 823 25.23 -24.12 15.63
C GLU A 823 24.55 -25.45 15.99
N ALA A 824 24.19 -25.64 17.26
CA ALA A 824 23.46 -26.82 17.71
C ALA A 824 22.06 -26.89 17.08
N LYS A 825 21.32 -25.76 17.05
CA LYS A 825 20.01 -25.67 16.39
C LYS A 825 20.13 -25.97 14.89
N PHE A 826 21.10 -25.36 14.21
CA PHE A 826 21.36 -25.59 12.78
C PHE A 826 21.57 -27.09 12.51
N ARG A 827 22.44 -27.77 13.28
CA ARG A 827 22.70 -29.20 13.12
C ARG A 827 21.48 -30.07 13.39
N VAL A 828 20.71 -29.77 14.42
CA VAL A 828 19.48 -30.52 14.77
C VAL A 828 18.45 -30.39 13.65
N VAL A 829 18.20 -29.17 13.17
CA VAL A 829 17.22 -28.89 12.11
C VAL A 829 17.70 -29.46 10.77
N LYS A 830 18.97 -29.27 10.41
CA LYS A 830 19.58 -29.87 9.21
C LYS A 830 19.41 -31.39 9.21
N LYS A 831 19.70 -32.08 10.32
CA LYS A 831 19.49 -33.53 10.45
C LYS A 831 18.03 -33.92 10.21
N LEU A 832 17.08 -33.18 10.78
CA LEU A 832 15.65 -33.43 10.56
C LEU A 832 15.25 -33.25 9.10
N ILE A 833 15.61 -32.12 8.48
CA ILE A 833 15.32 -31.84 7.07
C ILE A 833 15.89 -32.94 6.17
N LEU A 834 17.15 -33.32 6.38
CA LEU A 834 17.80 -34.39 5.61
C LEU A 834 17.12 -35.75 5.79
N SER A 835 16.56 -36.02 6.96
CA SER A 835 15.85 -37.27 7.27
C SER A 835 14.47 -37.35 6.60
N PHE A 836 13.73 -36.25 6.47
CA PHE A 836 12.42 -36.22 5.80
C PHE A 836 12.55 -36.00 4.29
N GLY A 837 13.59 -35.27 3.86
CA GLY A 837 13.95 -35.04 2.47
C GLY A 837 13.15 -33.94 1.77
N ILE A 838 11.85 -33.81 2.07
CA ILE A 838 10.96 -32.76 1.56
C ILE A 838 10.16 -32.17 2.73
N ILE A 839 10.08 -30.85 2.84
CA ILE A 839 9.42 -30.19 3.98
C ILE A 839 9.04 -28.74 3.66
N SER A 840 7.93 -28.24 4.20
CA SER A 840 7.62 -26.80 4.21
C SER A 840 8.09 -26.15 5.53
N ALA A 841 8.25 -24.82 5.55
CA ALA A 841 8.59 -24.12 6.78
C ALA A 841 7.52 -24.30 7.88
N GLU A 842 6.24 -24.37 7.48
CA GLU A 842 5.11 -24.60 8.39
C GLU A 842 5.13 -26.01 8.98
N ASP A 843 5.31 -27.03 8.13
CA ASP A 843 5.45 -28.43 8.55
C ASP A 843 6.62 -28.59 9.53
N LEU A 844 7.74 -27.92 9.27
CA LEU A 844 8.92 -27.92 10.14
C LEU A 844 8.62 -27.26 11.50
N GLY A 845 7.96 -26.10 11.50
CA GLY A 845 7.54 -25.42 12.71
C GLY A 845 6.57 -26.24 13.57
N MET A 846 5.59 -26.90 12.92
CA MET A 846 4.65 -27.82 13.57
C MET A 846 5.36 -29.05 14.13
N LEU A 847 6.22 -29.67 13.33
CA LEU A 847 7.01 -30.85 13.73
C LEU A 847 7.82 -30.54 14.97
N LEU A 848 8.48 -29.38 15.01
CA LEU A 848 9.29 -28.89 16.13
C LEU A 848 8.47 -28.37 17.31
N LYS A 849 7.14 -28.25 17.17
CA LYS A 849 6.22 -27.71 18.19
C LYS A 849 6.62 -26.32 18.71
N GLY A 850 7.19 -25.50 17.84
CA GLY A 850 7.63 -24.15 18.20
C GLY A 850 8.81 -24.10 19.18
N GLU A 851 9.57 -25.18 19.36
CA GLU A 851 10.83 -25.18 20.13
C GLU A 851 11.87 -24.24 19.50
N ILE A 852 11.80 -24.04 18.19
CA ILE A 852 12.65 -23.11 17.43
C ILE A 852 11.75 -22.07 16.76
N PRO A 853 12.01 -20.76 16.92
CA PRO A 853 11.23 -19.71 16.27
C PRO A 853 11.25 -19.81 14.74
N MET A 854 10.13 -19.47 14.09
CA MET A 854 10.03 -19.51 12.62
C MET A 854 11.09 -18.67 11.89
N ALA A 855 11.50 -17.53 12.46
CA ALA A 855 12.56 -16.70 11.88
C ALA A 855 13.90 -17.47 11.81
N GLU A 856 14.26 -18.17 12.88
CA GLU A 856 15.46 -19.01 12.92
C GLU A 856 15.33 -20.21 11.96
N LEU A 857 14.14 -20.81 11.84
CA LEU A 857 13.91 -21.90 10.89
C LEU A 857 14.10 -21.46 9.45
N ARG A 858 13.58 -20.28 9.08
CA ARG A 858 13.78 -19.74 7.73
C ARG A 858 15.23 -19.34 7.47
N LYS A 859 15.94 -18.84 8.49
CA LYS A 859 17.38 -18.60 8.41
C LYS A 859 18.14 -19.89 8.08
N ILE A 860 17.87 -20.98 8.81
CA ILE A 860 18.48 -22.28 8.55
C ILE A 860 18.11 -22.82 7.16
N LEU A 861 16.86 -22.64 6.71
CA LEU A 861 16.46 -23.02 5.35
C LEU A 861 17.22 -22.21 4.29
N SER A 862 17.38 -20.90 4.48
CA SER A 862 18.16 -20.01 3.61
C SER A 862 19.63 -20.42 3.56
N GLU A 863 20.27 -20.66 4.70
CA GLU A 863 21.66 -21.12 4.78
C GLU A 863 21.85 -22.45 4.02
N LEU A 864 20.89 -23.39 4.12
CA LEU A 864 20.93 -24.65 3.39
C LEU A 864 20.66 -24.51 1.88
N GLU A 865 19.91 -23.48 1.46
CA GLU A 865 19.77 -23.11 0.05
C GLU A 865 21.08 -22.51 -0.48
N GLU A 866 21.72 -21.62 0.28
CA GLU A 866 23.00 -20.99 -0.06
C GLU A 866 24.14 -22.02 -0.14
N GLU A 867 24.14 -23.03 0.74
CA GLU A 867 25.03 -24.19 0.67
C GLU A 867 24.72 -25.13 -0.52
N GLY A 868 23.65 -24.90 -1.28
CA GLY A 868 23.22 -25.72 -2.42
C GLY A 868 22.59 -27.07 -2.04
N ILE A 869 22.37 -27.31 -0.74
CA ILE A 869 21.81 -28.56 -0.22
C ILE A 869 20.31 -28.65 -0.50
N LEU A 870 19.61 -27.52 -0.42
CA LEU A 870 18.18 -27.44 -0.66
C LEU A 870 17.86 -26.57 -1.88
N VAL A 871 16.78 -26.96 -2.56
CA VAL A 871 16.06 -26.12 -3.52
C VAL A 871 14.60 -26.06 -3.11
N LYS A 872 13.89 -25.03 -3.56
CA LYS A 872 12.48 -24.83 -3.21
C LYS A 872 11.57 -24.68 -4.42
N GLY A 873 10.31 -25.07 -4.23
CA GLY A 873 9.25 -24.80 -5.18
C GLY A 873 7.89 -25.32 -4.75
N PHE A 874 6.93 -25.23 -5.66
CA PHE A 874 5.56 -25.72 -5.44
C PHE A 874 5.51 -27.21 -5.79
N LEU A 875 6.13 -28.03 -4.94
CA LEU A 875 6.48 -29.42 -5.26
C LEU A 875 5.32 -30.41 -5.15
N LYS A 876 4.25 -30.10 -4.41
CA LYS A 876 3.09 -30.99 -4.23
C LYS A 876 1.94 -30.54 -5.13
N GLU A 877 1.47 -31.42 -6.01
CA GLU A 877 0.29 -31.14 -6.86
C GLU A 877 -0.95 -30.77 -6.02
N GLY A 878 -1.69 -29.76 -6.47
CA GLY A 878 -2.87 -29.24 -5.77
C GLY A 878 -2.58 -28.49 -4.47
N SER A 879 -1.31 -28.35 -4.05
CA SER A 879 -0.92 -27.53 -2.91
C SER A 879 -0.31 -26.21 -3.37
N GLU A 880 -0.70 -25.12 -2.69
CA GLU A 880 -0.10 -23.79 -2.87
C GLU A 880 1.09 -23.54 -1.95
N THR A 881 1.44 -24.51 -1.10
CA THR A 881 2.51 -24.39 -0.11
C THR A 881 3.87 -24.50 -0.79
N LEU A 882 4.80 -23.66 -0.34
CA LEU A 882 6.19 -23.71 -0.75
C LEU A 882 6.91 -24.82 0.03
N TYR A 883 7.59 -25.72 -0.69
CA TYR A 883 8.34 -26.83 -0.13
C TYR A 883 9.82 -26.71 -0.48
N TRP A 884 10.67 -27.14 0.45
CA TRP A 884 12.09 -27.37 0.27
C TRP A 884 12.34 -28.85 0.09
N ILE A 885 13.26 -29.18 -0.82
CA ILE A 885 13.70 -30.54 -1.08
C ILE A 885 15.22 -30.57 -1.23
N ILE A 886 15.83 -31.69 -0.86
CA ILE A 886 17.26 -31.93 -1.10
C ILE A 886 17.53 -31.89 -2.61
N SER A 887 18.44 -31.02 -3.03
CA SER A 887 18.78 -30.78 -4.44
C SER A 887 19.14 -32.07 -5.19
N GLU A 888 19.93 -32.93 -4.57
CA GLU A 888 20.38 -34.22 -5.13
C GLU A 888 19.27 -35.29 -5.20
N ASP A 889 18.13 -35.07 -4.56
CA ASP A 889 17.04 -36.04 -4.48
C ASP A 889 15.85 -35.69 -5.41
N LEU A 890 15.91 -34.61 -6.20
CA LEU A 890 14.86 -34.20 -7.13
C LEU A 890 14.40 -35.34 -8.05
N GLU A 891 15.33 -35.97 -8.75
CA GLU A 891 15.03 -37.10 -9.66
C GLU A 891 14.65 -38.37 -8.90
N LYS A 892 15.04 -38.46 -7.62
CA LYS A 892 14.77 -39.61 -6.77
C LYS A 892 13.41 -39.54 -6.08
N VAL A 893 12.56 -38.55 -6.33
CA VAL A 893 11.22 -38.53 -5.72
C VAL A 893 10.34 -39.65 -6.29
N LYS A 894 10.56 -40.00 -7.57
CA LYS A 894 9.79 -41.04 -8.27
C LYS A 894 10.37 -42.44 -8.02
N GLY A 895 9.55 -43.47 -8.23
CA GLY A 895 10.00 -44.87 -8.26
C GLY A 895 9.94 -45.66 -6.94
N HIS A 896 9.51 -45.08 -5.83
CA HIS A 896 9.51 -45.73 -4.49
C HIS A 896 8.21 -46.48 -4.15
N LEU A 897 7.62 -47.18 -5.13
CA LEU A 897 6.45 -48.01 -4.88
C LEU A 897 6.86 -49.39 -4.38
N PHE A 898 6.27 -49.84 -3.28
CA PHE A 898 6.46 -51.20 -2.76
C PHE A 898 5.12 -51.87 -2.45
N GLN A 899 5.13 -53.20 -2.35
CA GLN A 899 3.97 -53.98 -1.94
C GLN A 899 3.96 -54.22 -0.42
N GLY A 900 2.76 -54.16 0.17
CA GLY A 900 2.55 -54.43 1.59
C GLY A 900 1.78 -53.32 2.30
N SER A 901 1.26 -53.63 3.48
CA SER A 901 0.56 -52.66 4.34
C SER A 901 1.19 -52.65 5.73
N PHE A 902 1.17 -51.50 6.40
CA PHE A 902 1.68 -51.36 7.76
C PHE A 902 0.90 -50.31 8.54
N VAL A 903 1.00 -50.38 9.87
CA VAL A 903 0.42 -49.39 10.78
C VAL A 903 1.52 -48.43 11.22
N LEU A 904 1.34 -47.15 10.93
CA LEU A 904 2.12 -46.04 11.48
C LEU A 904 1.47 -45.58 12.79
N THR A 905 2.16 -45.80 13.91
CA THR A 905 1.62 -45.45 15.23
C THR A 905 1.87 -43.98 15.57
N GLN A 906 1.08 -43.41 16.49
CA GLN A 906 1.32 -42.07 17.05
C GLN A 906 2.67 -41.95 17.82
N ALA A 907 3.27 -43.09 18.17
CA ALA A 907 4.55 -43.13 18.84
C ALA A 907 5.74 -42.97 17.86
N ASP A 908 5.48 -42.93 16.55
CA ASP A 908 6.47 -42.67 15.50
C ASP A 908 6.69 -41.16 15.28
N ARG A 909 7.86 -40.74 14.81
CA ARG A 909 8.09 -39.34 14.44
C ARG A 909 7.34 -38.94 13.16
N LEU A 910 7.20 -39.87 12.22
CA LEU A 910 6.58 -39.61 10.92
C LEU A 910 5.08 -39.31 11.05
N SER A 911 4.40 -39.83 12.08
CA SER A 911 3.00 -39.49 12.33
C SER A 911 2.80 -38.01 12.65
N HIS A 912 3.82 -37.34 13.18
CA HIS A 912 3.76 -35.90 13.46
C HIS A 912 3.96 -35.05 12.20
N TYR A 913 4.91 -35.45 11.34
CA TYR A 913 5.08 -34.84 10.02
C TYR A 913 3.80 -34.95 9.18
N LEU A 914 3.12 -36.10 9.22
CA LEU A 914 1.89 -36.34 8.45
C LEU A 914 0.60 -35.86 9.16
N SER A 915 0.70 -35.24 10.33
CA SER A 915 -0.45 -35.02 11.20
C SER A 915 -1.55 -34.15 10.55
N GLU A 916 -1.15 -33.11 9.82
CA GLU A 916 -2.10 -32.24 9.11
C GLU A 916 -2.76 -32.96 7.92
N ASP A 917 -1.96 -33.62 7.08
CA ASP A 917 -2.43 -34.42 5.94
C ASP A 917 -3.42 -35.52 6.40
N VAL A 918 -3.18 -36.12 7.55
CA VAL A 918 -4.03 -37.16 8.16
C VAL A 918 -5.31 -36.57 8.71
N LYS A 919 -5.22 -35.44 9.43
CA LYS A 919 -6.38 -34.73 9.97
C LYS A 919 -7.31 -34.25 8.85
N GLN A 920 -6.76 -33.66 7.79
CA GLN A 920 -7.54 -33.23 6.62
C GLN A 920 -8.24 -34.40 5.93
N LYS A 921 -7.55 -35.55 5.81
CA LYS A 921 -8.09 -36.71 5.08
C LYS A 921 -9.13 -37.51 5.86
N PHE A 922 -8.91 -37.76 7.16
CA PHE A 922 -9.73 -38.68 7.95
C PHE A 922 -10.58 -37.98 9.02
N GLY A 923 -10.38 -36.68 9.26
CA GLY A 923 -11.08 -35.93 10.31
C GLY A 923 -10.67 -36.33 11.74
N LEU A 924 -9.67 -37.20 11.88
CA LEU A 924 -9.17 -37.67 13.17
C LEU A 924 -7.95 -36.83 13.59
N GLY A 925 -7.90 -36.46 14.88
CA GLY A 925 -6.74 -35.81 15.48
C GLY A 925 -5.55 -36.78 15.63
N ALA A 926 -4.90 -36.78 16.80
CA ALA A 926 -3.86 -37.78 17.09
C ALA A 926 -4.44 -39.20 16.94
N CYS A 927 -4.03 -39.92 15.88
CA CYS A 927 -4.49 -41.25 15.50
C CYS A 927 -3.36 -42.08 14.89
N ASN A 928 -3.52 -43.40 14.87
CA ASN A 928 -2.66 -44.30 14.12
C ASN A 928 -3.15 -44.36 12.67
N VAL A 929 -2.24 -44.53 11.72
CA VAL A 929 -2.53 -44.45 10.28
C VAL A 929 -2.16 -45.77 9.61
N ILE A 930 -3.01 -46.24 8.72
CA ILE A 930 -2.79 -47.46 7.94
C ILE A 930 -2.28 -47.04 6.56
N PHE A 931 -1.10 -47.54 6.22
CA PHE A 931 -0.54 -47.42 4.89
C PHE A 931 -0.75 -48.72 4.13
N SER A 932 -1.19 -48.60 2.88
CA SER A 932 -1.08 -49.65 1.88
C SER A 932 -0.20 -49.14 0.75
N SER A 933 0.95 -49.78 0.56
CA SER A 933 2.03 -49.27 -0.27
C SER A 933 2.40 -47.84 0.19
N THR A 934 2.32 -46.87 -0.71
CA THR A 934 2.59 -45.46 -0.46
C THR A 934 1.34 -44.61 -0.20
N ARG A 935 0.17 -45.24 0.02
CA ARG A 935 -1.09 -44.55 0.25
C ARG A 935 -1.57 -44.75 1.68
N THR A 936 -2.04 -43.67 2.30
CA THR A 936 -2.82 -43.77 3.55
C THR A 936 -4.22 -44.27 3.22
N THR A 937 -4.62 -45.45 3.69
CA THR A 937 -5.93 -46.05 3.36
C THR A 937 -6.91 -46.08 4.52
N GLY A 938 -6.42 -45.97 5.75
CA GLY A 938 -7.27 -45.82 6.94
C GLY A 938 -6.57 -45.13 8.10
N ALA A 939 -7.35 -44.80 9.14
CA ALA A 939 -6.87 -44.23 10.39
C ALA A 939 -7.74 -44.70 11.56
N PHE A 940 -7.15 -44.81 12.75
CA PHE A 940 -7.86 -45.27 13.94
C PHE A 940 -7.28 -44.73 15.25
N LYS A 941 -8.11 -44.62 16.28
CA LYS A 941 -7.69 -44.41 17.66
C LYS A 941 -7.86 -45.69 18.46
N MET A 942 -6.96 -45.90 19.40
CA MET A 942 -7.01 -47.06 20.27
C MET A 942 -6.65 -46.68 21.70
N SER A 943 -7.28 -47.36 22.65
CA SER A 943 -6.89 -47.40 24.06
C SER A 943 -6.14 -48.70 24.31
N LYS A 944 -4.95 -48.62 24.92
CA LYS A 944 -4.12 -49.79 25.23
C LYS A 944 -3.94 -49.91 26.74
N ARG A 945 -4.31 -51.06 27.32
CA ARG A 945 -4.02 -51.44 28.71
C ARG A 945 -3.32 -52.79 28.73
N GLY A 946 -2.01 -52.78 28.99
CA GLY A 946 -1.21 -54.00 28.93
C GLY A 946 -1.19 -54.61 27.52
N LYS A 947 -1.77 -55.80 27.37
CA LYS A 947 -1.91 -56.48 26.07
C LYS A 947 -3.26 -56.23 25.39
N ASP A 948 -4.23 -55.66 26.10
CA ASP A 948 -5.57 -55.43 25.57
C ASP A 948 -5.60 -54.08 24.85
N VAL A 949 -6.14 -54.09 23.63
CA VAL A 949 -6.26 -52.95 22.74
C VAL A 949 -7.72 -52.83 22.30
N VAL A 950 -8.34 -51.72 22.67
CA VAL A 950 -9.71 -51.38 22.28
C VAL A 950 -9.64 -50.28 21.22
N ILE A 951 -10.20 -50.54 20.03
CA ILE A 951 -10.34 -49.52 18.98
C ILE A 951 -11.57 -48.69 19.28
N THR A 952 -11.36 -47.39 19.53
CA THR A 952 -12.42 -46.45 19.93
C THR A 952 -12.95 -45.63 18.76
N GLU A 953 -12.16 -45.45 17.70
CA GLU A 953 -12.56 -44.72 16.49
C GLU A 953 -11.85 -45.35 15.29
N PHE A 954 -12.55 -45.54 14.18
CA PHE A 954 -12.00 -46.13 12.95
C PHE A 954 -12.55 -45.47 11.68
N ARG A 955 -11.65 -45.28 10.70
CA ARG A 955 -11.93 -44.82 9.33
C ARG A 955 -11.17 -45.72 8.38
N GLY A 956 -11.86 -46.58 7.64
CA GLY A 956 -11.26 -47.53 6.70
C GLY A 956 -12.26 -48.61 6.28
N GLY A 957 -11.87 -49.46 5.33
CA GLY A 957 -12.69 -50.58 4.87
C GLY A 957 -12.36 -51.89 5.58
N ASN A 958 -12.89 -53.00 5.04
CA ASN A 958 -12.61 -54.34 5.55
C ASN A 958 -11.13 -54.71 5.42
N GLN A 959 -10.45 -54.29 4.34
CA GLN A 959 -9.02 -54.54 4.15
C GLN A 959 -8.19 -53.91 5.28
N GLU A 960 -8.50 -52.66 5.64
CA GLU A 960 -7.83 -51.95 6.74
C GLU A 960 -8.04 -52.62 8.10
N ARG A 961 -9.23 -53.19 8.36
CA ARG A 961 -9.48 -53.97 9.58
C ARG A 961 -8.55 -55.19 9.68
N HIS A 962 -8.38 -55.93 8.58
CA HIS A 962 -7.46 -57.06 8.53
C HIS A 962 -6.00 -56.64 8.77
N VAL A 963 -5.60 -55.44 8.32
CA VAL A 963 -4.26 -54.89 8.61
C VAL A 963 -4.09 -54.62 10.11
N ILE A 964 -5.10 -54.06 10.79
CA ILE A 964 -5.08 -53.87 12.25
C ILE A 964 -4.98 -55.21 12.97
N GLU A 965 -5.79 -56.20 12.58
CA GLU A 965 -5.75 -57.54 13.17
C GLU A 965 -4.38 -58.21 13.00
N ALA A 966 -3.80 -58.14 11.81
CA ALA A 966 -2.46 -58.66 11.54
C ALA A 966 -1.39 -57.96 12.39
N TRP A 967 -1.49 -56.64 12.52
CA TRP A 967 -0.62 -55.86 13.38
C TRP A 967 -0.77 -56.25 14.85
N CYS A 968 -1.98 -56.34 15.39
CA CYS A 968 -2.23 -56.79 16.77
C CYS A 968 -1.68 -58.20 17.02
N ARG A 969 -1.85 -59.13 16.06
CA ARG A 969 -1.27 -60.49 16.13
C ARG A 969 0.26 -60.44 16.16
N GLN A 970 0.90 -59.64 15.30
CA GLN A 970 2.34 -59.45 15.29
C GLN A 970 2.86 -58.96 16.65
N TRP A 971 2.11 -58.06 17.30
CA TRP A 971 2.45 -57.49 18.60
C TRP A 971 1.91 -58.27 19.81
N ARG A 972 1.26 -59.42 19.58
CA ARG A 972 0.64 -60.27 20.62
C ARG A 972 -0.33 -59.50 21.52
N MET A 973 -1.17 -58.68 20.90
CA MET A 973 -2.21 -57.88 21.54
C MET A 973 -3.59 -58.53 21.36
N ASN A 974 -4.44 -58.43 22.39
CA ASN A 974 -5.85 -58.82 22.31
C ASN A 974 -6.63 -57.61 21.76
N LEU A 975 -7.35 -57.81 20.65
CA LEU A 975 -8.05 -56.74 19.94
C LEU A 975 -9.55 -56.79 20.21
N GLU A 976 -10.10 -55.66 20.64
CA GLU A 976 -11.53 -55.41 20.79
C GLU A 976 -11.94 -54.14 20.02
N TRP A 977 -13.21 -54.07 19.61
CA TRP A 977 -13.76 -52.95 18.85
C TRP A 977 -14.93 -52.32 19.61
N GLU A 978 -14.84 -51.02 19.89
CA GLU A 978 -15.86 -50.19 20.54
C GLU A 978 -16.05 -48.94 19.67
N LEU A 979 -16.77 -49.11 18.54
CA LEU A 979 -16.84 -48.15 17.44
C LEU A 979 -18.07 -47.25 17.46
#